data_AF-A0AAE1I1H3-F1
#
_entry.id   AF-A0AAE1I1H3-F1
#
_cell.length_a   1.000
_cell.length_b   1.000
_cell.length_c   1.000
_cell.angle_alpha   90.00
_cell.angle_beta   90.00
_cell.angle_gamma   90.00
#
_symmetry.space_group_name_H-M   'P 1'
#
loop_
_entity.id
_entity.type
_entity.pdbx_description
1 polymer ?
#
loop_
_entity_poly.entity_id
_entity_poly.type
_entity_poly.pdbx_seq_one_letter_code
_entity_poly.pdbx_strand_id
1 'polypeptide(L)'
;MAFQQFPPSERDESLVLYHITNMPMKLEALTQPVVFSQMEGNPPLWITHRREQDSHSEDVFVNNAKVDRKDSDYSGRNHRGITQVLHKIDEVLQPVRVKAGVSPDTLLYNPNANQLITQSANFDLDSYTIRAFADAVSRRKVDIFNKEGRYTFFIPIDSSFKVSAEANHFPGSPREQHFEAVDKTVIEGHVIPSHVLFTAPTPNEKPYATAAFSENMQVTIAFSTDHKKRKTIVKSNTVLGDEKHPLGVVMAEVVKANIPVRNGVVHLIDRPLMVIDSTVQEFVEDREDGPLYEFCKVLTNKVDSGFLRGLGEMKNFTLFAPSNEAWRNPAALAALNNATLLNDVIRLHIVDQRLPLEHIKSKSHSLHHQVRHHSQHANRHQHHQWDLSVQFRVALVQLFQVRSMSEPKNLYFNVMVTGSNHTLTVEGGGVNATVIQPDIAATNGIIHIIDRVLGIASHTVKEKLATDPSMTKSYHLGQTEFNDRLKDNNTRFTYFVPRDAAWHAAEVRYPSTIKKLFMPKFKYHAHQILERHLVVANTAYTMMDIKRMTHNGPVVLHTVRDRLELQLQEKANGYYLKWQNEEILVHRADVECTNGIIHVLDGAFLKDSDVRVTAGVSGTLHTNNLQLFVLLAPLLSKWLLG
;
A
#
# COMPACT_ATOMS: atom_id res chain seq x y z
N MET A 1 -17.88 39.69 -7.07
CA MET A 1 -17.17 39.06 -8.19
C MET A 1 -17.45 37.55 -8.31
N ALA A 2 -17.67 36.79 -7.22
CA ALA A 2 -17.90 35.33 -7.30
C ALA A 2 -19.05 34.90 -8.24
N PHE A 3 -20.25 35.48 -8.12
CA PHE A 3 -21.38 35.18 -9.02
C PHE A 3 -21.15 35.56 -10.49
N GLN A 4 -20.16 36.41 -10.80
CA GLN A 4 -19.88 36.84 -12.19
C GLN A 4 -19.20 35.73 -13.00
N GLN A 5 -18.68 34.70 -12.34
CA GLN A 5 -18.09 33.51 -13.00
C GLN A 5 -19.15 32.63 -13.68
N PHE A 6 -20.42 32.77 -13.30
CA PHE A 6 -21.52 32.05 -13.92
C PHE A 6 -22.00 32.78 -15.19
N PRO A 7 -22.47 32.06 -16.22
CA PRO A 7 -23.11 32.68 -17.39
C PRO A 7 -24.30 33.56 -16.95
N PRO A 8 -24.62 34.64 -17.68
CA PRO A 8 -25.77 35.50 -17.34
C PRO A 8 -27.10 34.76 -17.23
N SER A 9 -27.30 33.71 -18.03
CA SER A 9 -28.46 32.80 -17.97
C SER A 9 -28.54 31.98 -16.67
N GLU A 10 -27.48 31.97 -15.88
CA GLU A 10 -27.37 31.23 -14.63
C GLU A 10 -27.38 32.13 -13.39
N ARG A 11 -27.27 33.45 -13.59
CA ARG A 11 -27.34 34.46 -12.53
C ARG A 11 -28.77 34.93 -12.33
N ASP A 12 -29.64 34.01 -11.94
CA ASP A 12 -31.01 34.33 -11.57
C ASP A 12 -31.14 34.59 -10.06
N GLU A 13 -32.31 35.10 -9.65
CA GLU A 13 -32.60 35.40 -8.24
C GLU A 13 -32.58 34.14 -7.37
N SER A 14 -32.90 32.97 -7.93
CA SER A 14 -32.93 31.70 -7.19
C SER A 14 -31.55 31.31 -6.68
N LEU A 15 -30.49 31.57 -7.46
CA LEU A 15 -29.11 31.32 -7.04
C LEU A 15 -28.74 32.16 -5.82
N VAL A 16 -29.16 33.43 -5.76
CA VAL A 16 -28.90 34.30 -4.60
C VAL A 16 -29.74 33.86 -3.40
N LEU A 17 -31.03 33.59 -3.61
CA LEU A 17 -31.94 33.13 -2.55
C LEU A 17 -31.51 31.78 -1.95
N TYR A 18 -30.80 30.93 -2.72
CA TYR A 18 -30.23 29.69 -2.21
C TYR A 18 -29.16 29.91 -1.12
N HIS A 19 -28.52 31.08 -1.10
CA HIS A 19 -27.52 31.46 -0.10
C HIS A 19 -28.10 32.16 1.13
N ILE A 20 -29.40 32.48 1.12
CA ILE A 20 -30.06 33.26 2.18
C ILE A 20 -30.94 32.31 3.00
N THR A 21 -30.85 32.38 4.32
CA THR A 21 -31.71 31.62 5.24
C THR A 21 -32.87 32.48 5.77
N ASN A 22 -33.94 31.82 6.22
CA ASN A 22 -35.11 32.49 6.82
C ASN A 22 -34.86 33.06 8.23
N MET A 23 -33.76 32.68 8.88
CA MET A 23 -33.40 33.13 10.22
C MET A 23 -31.94 33.58 10.29
N PRO A 24 -31.63 34.69 10.99
CA PRO A 24 -30.27 35.11 11.26
C PRO A 24 -29.63 34.16 12.28
N MET A 25 -28.55 33.48 11.89
CA MET A 25 -27.86 32.52 12.75
C MET A 25 -26.38 32.86 12.78
N LYS A 26 -25.80 32.98 13.97
CA LYS A 26 -24.33 33.02 14.15
C LYS A 26 -23.75 31.61 14.08
N LEU A 27 -22.45 31.48 13.89
CA LEU A 27 -21.77 30.18 13.81
C LEU A 27 -22.01 29.32 15.05
N GLU A 28 -22.04 29.92 16.24
CA GLU A 28 -22.37 29.24 17.50
C GLU A 28 -23.80 28.66 17.53
N ALA A 29 -24.71 29.24 16.76
CA ALA A 29 -26.10 28.80 16.65
C ALA A 29 -26.33 27.79 15.52
N LEU A 30 -25.35 27.60 14.61
CA LEU A 30 -25.40 26.62 13.53
C LEU A 30 -25.11 25.19 14.03
N THR A 31 -25.79 24.79 15.11
CA THR A 31 -25.67 23.44 15.71
C THR A 31 -26.58 22.42 15.03
N GLN A 32 -27.61 22.89 14.33
CA GLN A 32 -28.53 22.03 13.58
C GLN A 32 -27.85 21.52 12.30
N PRO A 33 -28.06 20.25 11.92
CA PRO A 33 -27.41 19.65 10.74
C PRO A 33 -27.99 20.17 9.42
N VAL A 34 -29.10 20.92 9.46
CA VAL A 34 -29.77 21.47 8.28
C VAL A 34 -30.36 22.83 8.61
N VAL A 35 -30.23 23.76 7.69
CA VAL A 35 -30.97 25.03 7.64
C VAL A 35 -31.64 25.14 6.28
N PHE A 36 -32.67 25.97 6.14
CA PHE A 36 -33.42 26.08 4.90
C PHE A 36 -33.15 27.42 4.22
N SER A 37 -32.90 27.36 2.91
CA SER A 37 -32.73 28.55 2.10
C SER A 37 -34.05 29.26 1.82
N GLN A 38 -33.98 30.50 1.32
CA GLN A 38 -35.12 31.32 0.88
C GLN A 38 -35.49 31.06 -0.58
N MET A 39 -34.78 30.16 -1.27
CA MET A 39 -35.15 29.76 -2.62
C MET A 39 -36.52 29.05 -2.61
N GLU A 40 -37.28 29.20 -3.69
CA GLU A 40 -38.55 28.51 -3.92
C GLU A 40 -38.42 27.01 -3.59
N GLY A 41 -39.40 26.46 -2.86
CA GLY A 41 -39.35 25.07 -2.39
C GLY A 41 -38.46 24.83 -1.15
N ASN A 42 -37.84 25.88 -0.60
CA ASN A 42 -37.00 25.87 0.60
C ASN A 42 -35.98 24.71 0.62
N PRO A 43 -35.10 24.58 -0.39
CA PRO A 43 -34.13 23.50 -0.42
C PRO A 43 -33.18 23.56 0.79
N PRO A 44 -32.79 22.39 1.33
CA PRO A 44 -31.94 22.30 2.50
C PRO A 44 -30.51 22.75 2.19
N LEU A 45 -29.90 23.39 3.19
CA LEU A 45 -28.47 23.66 3.30
C LEU A 45 -27.94 22.83 4.46
N TRP A 46 -27.07 21.88 4.15
CA TRP A 46 -26.56 20.92 5.11
C TRP A 46 -25.34 21.50 5.84
N ILE A 47 -25.37 21.48 7.17
CA ILE A 47 -24.27 21.99 7.99
C ILE A 47 -23.41 20.82 8.46
N THR A 48 -22.12 20.87 8.13
CA THR A 48 -21.14 19.88 8.59
C THR A 48 -20.07 20.54 9.43
N HIS A 49 -19.86 20.03 10.63
CA HIS A 49 -18.76 20.41 11.51
C HIS A 49 -17.66 19.36 11.44
N ARG A 50 -16.44 19.77 11.12
CA ARG A 50 -15.27 18.88 11.00
C ARG A 50 -14.16 19.39 11.91
N ARG A 51 -13.72 18.55 12.83
CA ARG A 51 -12.50 18.78 13.60
C ARG A 51 -11.34 18.07 12.93
N GLU A 52 -10.28 18.81 12.59
CA GLU A 52 -9.02 18.20 12.18
C GLU A 52 -8.34 17.54 13.37
N GLN A 53 -7.68 16.40 13.13
CA GLN A 53 -7.13 15.52 14.18
C GLN A 53 -6.10 16.19 15.10
N ASP A 54 -5.52 17.34 14.68
CA ASP A 54 -4.50 18.09 15.42
C ASP A 54 -4.88 19.57 15.65
N SER A 55 -6.11 19.98 15.33
CA SER A 55 -6.55 21.38 15.50
C SER A 55 -7.59 21.52 16.61
N HIS A 56 -7.42 22.54 17.46
CA HIS A 56 -8.45 23.01 18.38
C HIS A 56 -9.60 23.75 17.66
N SER A 57 -9.45 24.07 16.36
CA SER A 57 -10.48 24.73 15.58
C SER A 57 -11.34 23.71 14.80
N GLU A 58 -12.65 23.90 14.87
CA GLU A 58 -13.64 23.13 14.12
C GLU A 58 -14.00 23.87 12.82
N ASP A 59 -13.76 23.26 11.67
CA ASP A 59 -14.23 23.79 10.40
C ASP A 59 -15.75 23.62 10.28
N VAL A 60 -16.42 24.63 9.76
CA VAL A 60 -17.86 24.60 9.46
C VAL A 60 -18.03 24.64 7.95
N PHE A 61 -18.88 23.77 7.43
CA PHE A 61 -19.22 23.72 6.02
C PHE A 61 -20.73 23.89 5.85
N VAL A 62 -21.12 24.63 4.80
CA VAL A 62 -22.49 24.70 4.30
C VAL A 62 -22.49 23.98 2.95
N ASN A 63 -23.18 22.84 2.88
CA ASN A 63 -23.04 21.87 1.80
C ASN A 63 -21.55 21.51 1.60
N ASN A 64 -20.96 21.85 0.44
CA ASN A 64 -19.55 21.63 0.14
C ASN A 64 -18.66 22.83 0.54
N ALA A 65 -19.23 24.02 0.70
CA ALA A 65 -18.48 25.26 0.89
C ALA A 65 -17.99 25.39 2.35
N LYS A 66 -16.71 25.69 2.55
CA LYS A 66 -16.14 25.98 3.86
C LYS A 66 -16.48 27.42 4.27
N VAL A 67 -16.90 27.60 5.52
CA VAL A 67 -17.13 28.91 6.11
C VAL A 67 -15.80 29.52 6.54
N ASP A 68 -15.54 30.75 6.09
CA ASP A 68 -14.41 31.56 6.54
C ASP A 68 -14.74 32.16 7.91
N ARG A 69 -14.32 31.48 8.98
CA ARG A 69 -14.60 31.89 10.35
C ARG A 69 -14.12 33.30 10.71
N LYS A 70 -13.04 33.79 10.07
CA LYS A 70 -12.49 35.13 10.38
C LYS A 70 -13.35 36.24 9.80
N ASP A 71 -13.97 35.95 8.66
CA ASP A 71 -14.82 36.86 7.90
C ASP A 71 -16.30 36.42 7.98
N SER A 72 -16.77 36.05 9.17
CA SER A 72 -18.14 35.59 9.42
C SER A 72 -18.72 36.20 10.70
N ASP A 73 -19.97 35.87 11.03
CA ASP A 73 -20.71 36.44 12.17
C ASP A 73 -20.93 37.97 12.13
N TYR A 74 -20.87 38.58 10.95
CA TYR A 74 -21.19 40.01 10.80
C TYR A 74 -22.67 40.25 11.03
N SER A 75 -23.02 40.84 12.17
CA SER A 75 -24.41 41.14 12.54
C SER A 75 -24.78 42.60 12.28
N GLY A 76 -25.95 42.82 11.68
CA GLY A 76 -26.52 44.16 11.48
C GLY A 76 -28.03 44.15 11.69
N ARG A 77 -28.67 45.31 11.59
CA ARG A 77 -30.13 45.44 11.53
C ARG A 77 -30.53 46.15 10.24
N ASN A 78 -31.58 45.66 9.59
CA ASN A 78 -32.14 46.34 8.43
C ASN A 78 -32.99 47.57 8.83
N HIS A 79 -33.53 48.28 7.85
CA HIS A 79 -34.38 49.47 8.06
C HIS A 79 -35.67 49.21 8.87
N ARG A 80 -36.05 47.93 9.07
CA ARG A 80 -37.19 47.51 9.89
C ARG A 80 -36.77 47.06 11.30
N GLY A 81 -35.49 47.20 11.65
CA GLY A 81 -34.94 46.75 12.93
C GLY A 81 -34.71 45.25 13.04
N ILE A 82 -34.87 44.48 11.95
CA ILE A 82 -34.70 43.02 11.94
C ILE A 82 -33.21 42.68 11.87
N THR A 83 -32.74 41.83 12.77
CA THR A 83 -31.36 41.34 12.79
C THR A 83 -31.02 40.52 11.56
N GLN A 84 -29.84 40.74 11.01
CA GLN A 84 -29.25 39.98 9.90
C GLN A 84 -27.87 39.52 10.31
N VAL A 85 -27.45 38.34 9.84
CA VAL A 85 -26.10 37.81 10.04
C VAL A 85 -25.54 37.40 8.68
N LEU A 86 -24.30 37.81 8.39
CA LEU A 86 -23.58 37.47 7.17
C LEU A 86 -22.39 36.58 7.51
N HIS A 87 -22.26 35.51 6.75
CA HIS A 87 -21.10 34.60 6.75
C HIS A 87 -20.46 34.62 5.37
N LYS A 88 -19.13 34.55 5.34
CA LYS A 88 -18.39 34.34 4.10
C LYS A 88 -18.08 32.86 3.93
N ILE A 89 -18.35 32.35 2.74
CA ILE A 89 -18.04 30.97 2.33
C ILE A 89 -17.07 30.99 1.14
N ASP A 90 -16.31 29.92 0.96
CA ASP A 90 -15.25 29.83 -0.06
C ASP A 90 -15.72 29.30 -1.42
N GLU A 91 -16.97 28.85 -1.53
CA GLU A 91 -17.59 28.34 -2.76
C GLU A 91 -19.02 28.86 -2.91
N VAL A 92 -19.45 29.10 -4.16
CA VAL A 92 -20.84 29.45 -4.48
C VAL A 92 -21.70 28.19 -4.41
N LEU A 93 -22.74 28.21 -3.57
CA LEU A 93 -23.70 27.13 -3.43
C LEU A 93 -24.55 27.01 -4.70
N GLN A 94 -24.70 25.79 -5.21
CA GLN A 94 -25.48 25.52 -6.42
C GLN A 94 -26.66 24.60 -6.07
N PRO A 95 -27.92 25.05 -6.26
CA PRO A 95 -29.07 24.17 -6.15
C PRO A 95 -29.16 23.25 -7.38
N VAL A 96 -30.04 22.24 -7.34
CA VAL A 96 -30.39 21.51 -8.58
C VAL A 96 -31.10 22.49 -9.51
N ARG A 97 -30.62 22.56 -10.75
CA ARG A 97 -31.20 23.44 -11.77
C ARG A 97 -31.97 22.62 -12.80
N VAL A 98 -33.00 23.23 -13.35
CA VAL A 98 -33.78 22.68 -14.47
C VAL A 98 -33.16 23.17 -15.77
N LYS A 99 -33.14 22.33 -16.81
CA LYS A 99 -32.66 22.69 -18.14
C LYS A 99 -33.49 23.83 -18.74
N ALA A 100 -32.84 24.65 -19.56
CA ALA A 100 -33.51 25.69 -20.32
C ALA A 100 -34.59 25.08 -21.25
N GLY A 101 -35.78 25.69 -21.26
CA GLY A 101 -36.90 25.28 -22.11
C GLY A 101 -37.86 24.26 -21.49
N VAL A 102 -37.63 23.81 -20.26
CA VAL A 102 -38.63 23.03 -19.51
C VAL A 102 -39.78 23.94 -19.07
N SER A 103 -41.02 23.47 -19.21
CA SER A 103 -42.21 24.26 -18.88
C SER A 103 -42.23 24.67 -17.39
N PRO A 104 -42.62 25.91 -17.06
CA PRO A 104 -42.80 26.37 -15.68
C PRO A 104 -43.68 25.45 -14.83
N ASP A 105 -44.71 24.82 -15.43
CA ASP A 105 -45.64 23.93 -14.75
C ASP A 105 -45.03 22.59 -14.33
N THR A 106 -43.84 22.28 -14.85
CA THR A 106 -43.08 21.05 -14.55
C THR A 106 -41.86 21.30 -13.66
N LEU A 107 -41.68 22.53 -13.16
CA LEU A 107 -40.53 22.90 -12.34
C LEU A 107 -40.60 22.26 -10.95
N LEU A 108 -39.60 21.44 -10.65
CA LEU A 108 -39.34 20.93 -9.30
C LEU A 108 -38.14 21.68 -8.72
N TYR A 109 -38.39 22.63 -7.83
CA TYR A 109 -37.34 23.47 -7.23
C TYR A 109 -36.52 22.75 -6.13
N ASN A 110 -37.11 21.73 -5.48
CA ASN A 110 -36.47 20.97 -4.40
C ASN A 110 -36.78 19.47 -4.52
N PRO A 111 -36.28 18.79 -5.58
CA PRO A 111 -36.58 17.39 -5.81
C PRO A 111 -35.92 16.51 -4.74
N ASN A 112 -36.59 15.40 -4.36
CA ASN A 112 -35.89 14.30 -3.69
C ASN A 112 -35.07 13.48 -4.71
N ALA A 113 -34.24 12.55 -4.23
CA ALA A 113 -33.41 11.73 -5.10
C ALA A 113 -34.21 10.94 -6.15
N ASN A 114 -35.36 10.37 -5.80
CA ASN A 114 -36.20 9.65 -6.77
C ASN A 114 -36.75 10.57 -7.88
N GLN A 115 -37.21 11.77 -7.53
CA GLN A 115 -37.66 12.77 -8.50
C GLN A 115 -36.52 13.20 -9.43
N LEU A 116 -35.32 13.39 -8.89
CA LEU A 116 -34.13 13.70 -9.68
C LEU A 116 -33.83 12.60 -10.72
N ILE A 117 -33.83 11.33 -10.33
CA ILE A 117 -33.47 10.23 -11.25
C ILE A 117 -34.58 9.95 -12.28
N THR A 118 -35.84 9.95 -11.85
CA THR A 118 -37.00 9.66 -12.72
C THR A 118 -37.26 10.78 -13.73
N GLN A 119 -36.95 12.02 -13.38
CA GLN A 119 -37.09 13.19 -14.25
C GLN A 119 -35.74 13.76 -14.68
N SER A 120 -34.69 12.94 -14.71
CA SER A 120 -33.30 13.36 -14.99
C SER A 120 -33.13 14.11 -16.31
N ALA A 121 -34.01 13.91 -17.29
CA ALA A 121 -34.02 14.66 -18.54
C ALA A 121 -34.30 16.16 -18.37
N ASN A 122 -35.02 16.54 -17.30
CA ASN A 122 -35.42 17.91 -17.01
C ASN A 122 -34.34 18.66 -16.22
N PHE A 123 -33.42 17.98 -15.54
CA PHE A 123 -32.41 18.62 -14.69
C PHE A 123 -31.09 18.84 -15.40
N ASP A 124 -30.39 19.90 -15.05
CA ASP A 124 -29.06 20.20 -15.57
C ASP A 124 -27.98 19.34 -14.90
N LEU A 125 -27.71 18.20 -15.53
CA LEU A 125 -26.66 17.26 -15.17
C LEU A 125 -25.45 17.40 -16.09
N ASP A 126 -25.22 18.60 -16.64
CA ASP A 126 -24.23 18.88 -17.68
C ASP A 126 -24.47 17.99 -18.92
N SER A 127 -23.41 17.30 -19.39
CA SER A 127 -23.50 16.32 -20.48
C SER A 127 -23.91 14.91 -20.02
N TYR A 128 -24.08 14.68 -18.72
CA TYR A 128 -24.31 13.34 -18.19
C TYR A 128 -25.78 12.92 -18.28
N THR A 129 -26.00 11.63 -18.53
CA THR A 129 -27.31 10.98 -18.48
C THR A 129 -27.26 9.82 -17.49
N ILE A 130 -28.38 9.53 -16.82
CA ILE A 130 -28.46 8.53 -15.72
C ILE A 130 -29.71 7.64 -15.85
N ARG A 131 -30.25 7.49 -17.06
CA ARG A 131 -31.53 6.82 -17.32
C ARG A 131 -31.46 5.33 -17.01
N ALA A 132 -30.33 4.70 -17.32
CA ALA A 132 -30.13 3.27 -17.10
C ALA A 132 -30.29 2.93 -15.61
N PHE A 133 -29.60 3.65 -14.74
CA PHE A 133 -29.69 3.41 -13.30
C PHE A 133 -31.08 3.79 -12.75
N ALA A 134 -31.68 4.88 -13.23
CA ALA A 134 -33.04 5.28 -12.84
C ALA A 134 -34.09 4.19 -13.17
N ASP A 135 -33.98 3.57 -14.35
CA ASP A 135 -34.82 2.46 -14.77
C ASP A 135 -34.61 1.23 -13.87
N ALA A 136 -33.37 0.93 -13.49
CA ALA A 136 -33.05 -0.19 -12.59
C ALA A 136 -33.70 0.02 -11.20
N VAL A 137 -33.56 1.21 -10.62
CA VAL A 137 -34.20 1.60 -9.35
C VAL A 137 -35.72 1.42 -9.42
N SER A 138 -36.33 1.90 -10.50
CA SER A 138 -37.79 1.85 -10.70
C SER A 138 -38.30 0.41 -10.87
N ARG A 139 -37.64 -0.40 -11.71
CA ARG A 139 -38.03 -1.80 -11.97
C ARG A 139 -37.88 -2.68 -10.74
N ARG A 140 -36.85 -2.45 -9.93
CA ARG A 140 -36.57 -3.23 -8.71
C ARG A 140 -37.30 -2.69 -7.47
N LYS A 141 -38.10 -1.61 -7.62
CA LYS A 141 -38.92 -0.99 -6.56
C LYS A 141 -38.12 -0.68 -5.29
N VAL A 142 -36.97 -0.01 -5.46
CA VAL A 142 -36.10 0.34 -4.33
C VAL A 142 -36.55 1.67 -3.72
N ASP A 143 -37.26 1.59 -2.59
CA ASP A 143 -37.94 2.74 -2.00
C ASP A 143 -37.01 3.79 -1.37
N ILE A 144 -35.74 3.47 -1.11
CA ILE A 144 -34.83 4.34 -0.36
C ILE A 144 -34.64 5.73 -1.00
N PHE A 145 -34.77 5.83 -2.34
CA PHE A 145 -34.67 7.09 -3.07
C PHE A 145 -35.87 8.04 -2.81
N ASN A 146 -37.01 7.49 -2.38
CA ASN A 146 -38.21 8.25 -2.03
C ASN A 146 -38.30 8.58 -0.53
N LYS A 147 -37.56 7.88 0.31
CA LYS A 147 -37.64 8.06 1.77
C LYS A 147 -37.08 9.42 2.19
N GLU A 148 -37.78 10.06 3.11
CA GLU A 148 -37.27 11.23 3.83
C GLU A 148 -36.10 10.81 4.72
N GLY A 149 -35.12 11.70 4.87
CA GLY A 149 -33.96 11.44 5.70
C GLY A 149 -32.70 12.13 5.18
N ARG A 150 -31.56 11.56 5.56
CA ARG A 150 -30.22 12.04 5.25
C ARG A 150 -29.50 10.94 4.49
N TYR A 151 -29.31 11.13 3.20
CA TYR A 151 -28.70 10.10 2.35
C TYR A 151 -27.58 10.69 1.50
N THR A 152 -26.64 9.84 1.12
CA THR A 152 -25.67 10.11 0.06
C THR A 152 -25.89 9.06 -1.01
N PHE A 153 -26.23 9.49 -2.22
CA PHE A 153 -26.52 8.63 -3.35
C PHE A 153 -25.37 8.71 -4.35
N PHE A 154 -24.91 7.56 -4.83
CA PHE A 154 -23.97 7.49 -5.93
C PHE A 154 -24.69 6.95 -7.16
N ILE A 155 -24.66 7.69 -8.27
CA ILE A 155 -25.47 7.37 -9.43
C ILE A 155 -24.54 7.19 -10.64
N PRO A 156 -24.38 5.95 -11.12
CA PRO A 156 -23.59 5.69 -12.31
C PRO A 156 -24.23 6.34 -13.55
N ILE A 157 -23.39 7.00 -14.35
CA ILE A 157 -23.81 7.63 -15.61
C ILE A 157 -24.03 6.58 -16.71
N ASP A 158 -24.88 6.84 -17.69
CA ASP A 158 -25.22 5.84 -18.72
C ASP A 158 -24.01 5.36 -19.53
N SER A 159 -22.96 6.18 -19.67
CA SER A 159 -21.71 5.76 -20.33
C SER A 159 -20.92 4.73 -19.51
N SER A 160 -21.16 4.60 -18.20
CA SER A 160 -20.51 3.60 -17.37
C SER A 160 -21.00 2.17 -17.62
N PHE A 161 -22.16 2.02 -18.27
CA PHE A 161 -22.75 0.72 -18.61
C PHE A 161 -22.41 0.27 -20.04
N LYS A 162 -21.63 1.07 -20.78
CA LYS A 162 -21.21 0.73 -22.14
C LYS A 162 -19.93 -0.09 -22.06
N VAL A 163 -20.03 -1.37 -22.42
CA VAL A 163 -18.85 -2.24 -22.60
C VAL A 163 -17.92 -1.62 -23.66
N SER A 164 -16.61 -1.68 -23.41
CA SER A 164 -15.56 -1.23 -24.32
C SER A 164 -15.83 -1.76 -25.74
N ALA A 165 -15.71 -0.89 -26.74
CA ALA A 165 -16.06 -1.21 -28.13
C ALA A 165 -15.21 -2.34 -28.75
N GLU A 166 -14.18 -2.79 -28.05
CA GLU A 166 -13.22 -3.82 -28.48
C GLU A 166 -13.68 -5.25 -28.15
N ALA A 167 -14.66 -5.44 -27.26
CA ALA A 167 -15.27 -6.74 -26.96
C ALA A 167 -16.19 -7.27 -28.08
N ASN A 168 -16.31 -6.58 -29.21
CA ASN A 168 -17.27 -6.86 -30.29
C ASN A 168 -16.88 -8.00 -31.26
N HIS A 169 -16.05 -8.97 -30.85
CA HIS A 169 -15.67 -10.11 -31.72
C HIS A 169 -16.32 -11.46 -31.36
N PHE A 170 -17.29 -11.51 -30.44
CA PHE A 170 -18.10 -12.72 -30.21
C PHE A 170 -19.62 -12.44 -30.30
N PRO A 171 -20.41 -13.29 -30.98
CA PRO A 171 -21.86 -13.12 -31.09
C PRO A 171 -22.56 -13.47 -29.76
N GLY A 172 -23.32 -12.52 -29.21
CA GLY A 172 -24.02 -12.59 -27.91
C GLY A 172 -23.78 -11.31 -27.10
N SER A 173 -24.48 -10.22 -27.42
CA SER A 173 -24.05 -8.85 -27.11
C SER A 173 -23.82 -8.53 -25.61
N PRO A 174 -22.68 -7.89 -25.24
CA PRO A 174 -22.34 -7.51 -23.86
C PRO A 174 -23.29 -6.49 -23.17
N ARG A 175 -24.15 -5.79 -23.92
CA ARG A 175 -25.03 -4.74 -23.39
C ARG A 175 -26.13 -5.23 -22.45
N GLU A 176 -26.57 -6.48 -22.58
CA GLU A 176 -27.65 -7.03 -21.75
C GLU A 176 -27.15 -7.60 -20.41
N GLN A 177 -25.88 -8.01 -20.33
CA GLN A 177 -25.31 -8.62 -19.11
C GLN A 177 -24.97 -7.58 -18.02
N HIS A 178 -24.57 -6.36 -18.41
CA HIS A 178 -24.23 -5.29 -17.47
C HIS A 178 -25.41 -4.73 -16.68
N PHE A 179 -26.60 -4.71 -17.30
CA PHE A 179 -27.79 -4.17 -16.66
C PHE A 179 -28.39 -5.14 -15.63
N GLU A 180 -28.27 -6.44 -15.88
CA GLU A 180 -28.69 -7.47 -14.92
C GLU A 180 -27.77 -7.53 -13.69
N ALA A 181 -26.52 -7.04 -13.79
CA ALA A 181 -25.60 -6.94 -12.66
C ALA A 181 -26.04 -5.86 -11.64
N VAL A 182 -26.86 -4.87 -12.04
CA VAL A 182 -27.41 -3.86 -11.11
C VAL A 182 -28.71 -4.38 -10.49
N ASP A 183 -28.56 -5.34 -9.59
CA ASP A 183 -29.67 -5.86 -8.81
C ASP A 183 -30.04 -4.95 -7.62
N LYS A 184 -31.00 -5.38 -6.81
CA LYS A 184 -31.45 -4.60 -5.64
C LYS A 184 -30.33 -4.35 -4.64
N THR A 185 -29.48 -5.35 -4.38
CA THR A 185 -28.37 -5.24 -3.43
C THR A 185 -27.34 -4.24 -3.95
N VAL A 186 -27.02 -4.28 -5.25
CA VAL A 186 -26.15 -3.29 -5.87
C VAL A 186 -26.73 -1.89 -5.76
N ILE A 187 -28.02 -1.70 -6.02
CA ILE A 187 -28.68 -0.39 -5.86
C ILE A 187 -28.59 0.11 -4.41
N GLU A 188 -28.81 -0.76 -3.42
CA GLU A 188 -28.65 -0.42 -2.00
C GLU A 188 -27.18 -0.12 -1.64
N GLY A 189 -26.23 -0.78 -2.28
CA GLY A 189 -24.80 -0.51 -2.19
C GLY A 189 -24.41 0.88 -2.67
N HIS A 190 -25.20 1.50 -3.55
CA HIS A 190 -25.00 2.87 -4.04
C HIS A 190 -25.54 3.96 -3.10
N VAL A 191 -26.02 3.59 -1.90
CA VAL A 191 -26.62 4.55 -0.96
C VAL A 191 -25.97 4.42 0.41
N ILE A 192 -25.51 5.55 0.96
CA ILE A 192 -25.11 5.65 2.37
C ILE A 192 -26.28 6.26 3.15
N PRO A 193 -26.93 5.50 4.06
CA PRO A 193 -27.99 6.03 4.90
C PRO A 193 -27.47 6.87 6.06
N SER A 194 -28.33 7.74 6.58
CA SER A 194 -28.11 8.60 7.76
C SER A 194 -26.97 9.63 7.65
N HIS A 195 -26.37 9.78 6.47
CA HIS A 195 -25.25 10.69 6.23
C HIS A 195 -25.45 11.47 4.93
N VAL A 196 -25.18 12.77 4.97
CA VAL A 196 -25.08 13.63 3.78
C VAL A 196 -23.62 14.02 3.64
N LEU A 197 -22.93 13.44 2.66
CA LEU A 197 -21.48 13.51 2.51
C LEU A 197 -21.14 14.33 1.28
N PHE A 198 -20.88 15.62 1.46
CA PHE A 198 -20.26 16.46 0.43
C PHE A 198 -18.76 16.15 0.33
N THR A 199 -18.16 16.35 -0.83
CA THR A 199 -16.78 15.92 -1.09
C THR A 199 -15.74 16.60 -0.20
N ALA A 200 -15.83 17.92 0.02
CA ALA A 200 -14.85 18.68 0.80
C ALA A 200 -14.88 18.39 2.31
N PRO A 201 -16.04 18.33 2.99
CA PRO A 201 -16.06 18.04 4.42
C PRO A 201 -15.82 16.57 4.76
N THR A 202 -15.97 15.64 3.80
CA THR A 202 -15.86 14.20 4.07
C THR A 202 -14.40 13.77 4.21
N PRO A 203 -14.00 13.10 5.32
CA PRO A 203 -12.64 12.62 5.50
C PRO A 203 -12.26 11.53 4.48
N ASN A 204 -11.02 11.58 3.98
CA ASN A 204 -10.48 10.55 3.11
C ASN A 204 -10.34 9.21 3.84
N GLU A 205 -10.56 8.12 3.10
CA GLU A 205 -10.41 6.71 3.51
C GLU A 205 -11.27 6.29 4.71
N LYS A 206 -12.20 7.14 5.19
CA LYS A 206 -13.15 6.75 6.22
C LYS A 206 -14.28 5.90 5.61
N PRO A 207 -14.47 4.65 6.05
CA PRO A 207 -15.55 3.80 5.52
C PRO A 207 -16.89 4.17 6.15
N TYR A 208 -17.94 4.16 5.32
CA TYR A 208 -19.33 4.33 5.70
C TYR A 208 -20.13 3.11 5.25
N ALA A 209 -20.94 2.54 6.13
CA ALA A 209 -21.83 1.44 5.78
C ALA A 209 -22.86 1.89 4.74
N THR A 210 -23.06 1.07 3.72
CA THR A 210 -24.09 1.28 2.68
C THR A 210 -25.44 0.73 3.15
N ALA A 211 -26.51 0.99 2.39
CA ALA A 211 -27.82 0.41 2.68
C ALA A 211 -27.86 -1.12 2.45
N ALA A 212 -26.90 -1.68 1.69
CA ALA A 212 -26.74 -3.12 1.54
C ALA A 212 -26.02 -3.80 2.73
N PHE A 213 -25.50 -3.01 3.68
CA PHE A 213 -24.76 -3.54 4.82
C PHE A 213 -25.68 -4.29 5.79
N SER A 214 -25.42 -5.58 5.97
CA SER A 214 -26.15 -6.54 6.81
C SER A 214 -25.20 -7.63 7.36
N GLU A 215 -25.72 -8.58 8.13
CA GLU A 215 -24.92 -9.68 8.68
C GLU A 215 -24.24 -10.55 7.61
N ASN A 216 -24.89 -10.72 6.45
CA ASN A 216 -24.43 -11.59 5.36
C ASN A 216 -23.81 -10.82 4.18
N MET A 217 -23.84 -9.50 4.21
CA MET A 217 -23.34 -8.62 3.15
C MET A 217 -22.73 -7.38 3.80
N GLN A 218 -21.42 -7.20 3.74
CA GLN A 218 -20.75 -6.05 4.34
C GLN A 218 -20.11 -5.20 3.25
N VAL A 219 -20.82 -4.14 2.87
CA VAL A 219 -20.38 -3.21 1.83
C VAL A 219 -20.24 -1.83 2.42
N THR A 220 -19.05 -1.25 2.29
CA THR A 220 -18.75 0.10 2.76
C THR A 220 -18.30 0.98 1.60
N ILE A 221 -18.54 2.28 1.70
CA ILE A 221 -18.00 3.28 0.77
C ILE A 221 -17.05 4.22 1.52
N ALA A 222 -15.90 4.51 0.93
CA ALA A 222 -14.99 5.55 1.39
C ALA A 222 -14.67 6.54 0.27
N PHE A 223 -14.44 7.80 0.63
CA PHE A 223 -13.99 8.84 -0.31
C PHE A 223 -12.46 8.89 -0.33
N SER A 224 -11.88 9.17 -1.50
CA SER A 224 -10.46 9.38 -1.68
C SER A 224 -10.27 10.56 -2.62
N THR A 225 -9.96 11.73 -2.04
CA THR A 225 -9.85 12.98 -2.77
C THR A 225 -8.39 13.36 -2.96
N ASP A 226 -7.94 13.47 -4.22
CA ASP A 226 -6.69 14.11 -4.58
C ASP A 226 -6.92 15.62 -4.73
N HIS A 227 -6.59 16.37 -3.69
CA HIS A 227 -6.76 17.82 -3.68
C HIS A 227 -5.90 18.54 -4.73
N LYS A 228 -4.78 17.96 -5.20
CA LYS A 228 -3.94 18.58 -6.24
C LYS A 228 -4.59 18.47 -7.61
N LYS A 229 -5.24 17.33 -7.88
CA LYS A 229 -5.94 17.08 -9.15
C LYS A 229 -7.42 17.48 -9.12
N ARG A 230 -7.95 17.88 -7.95
CA ARG A 230 -9.38 18.12 -7.70
C ARG A 230 -10.25 16.94 -8.14
N LYS A 231 -9.73 15.72 -7.96
CA LYS A 231 -10.35 14.47 -8.37
C LYS A 231 -10.78 13.69 -7.14
N THR A 232 -12.03 13.23 -7.15
CA THR A 232 -12.59 12.43 -6.06
C THR A 232 -12.92 11.05 -6.57
N ILE A 233 -12.34 10.03 -5.94
CA ILE A 233 -12.67 8.63 -6.16
C ILE A 233 -13.51 8.15 -4.97
N VAL A 234 -14.54 7.37 -5.25
CA VAL A 234 -15.29 6.62 -4.26
C VAL A 234 -14.92 5.15 -4.37
N LYS A 235 -14.66 4.51 -3.23
CA LYS A 235 -14.22 3.13 -3.13
C LYS A 235 -15.33 2.33 -2.45
N SER A 236 -16.00 1.47 -3.20
CA SER A 236 -16.93 0.48 -2.66
C SER A 236 -16.14 -0.77 -2.29
N ASN A 237 -16.10 -1.12 -1.01
CA ASN A 237 -15.41 -2.31 -0.52
C ASN A 237 -16.43 -3.35 -0.02
N THR A 238 -16.53 -4.47 -0.74
CA THR A 238 -17.29 -5.65 -0.34
C THR A 238 -16.39 -6.55 0.51
N VAL A 239 -16.55 -6.45 1.83
CA VAL A 239 -15.77 -7.21 2.83
C VAL A 239 -16.37 -8.61 3.07
N LEU A 240 -17.69 -8.69 3.01
CA LEU A 240 -18.45 -9.94 3.03
C LEU A 240 -19.49 -9.87 1.91
N GLY A 241 -19.56 -10.90 1.09
CA GLY A 241 -20.41 -10.96 -0.09
C GLY A 241 -20.82 -12.38 -0.44
N ASP A 242 -21.42 -12.56 -1.60
CA ASP A 242 -21.94 -13.84 -2.09
C ASP A 242 -21.38 -14.17 -3.49
N GLU A 243 -21.90 -15.20 -4.15
CA GLU A 243 -21.46 -15.61 -5.48
C GLU A 243 -21.68 -14.53 -6.56
N LYS A 244 -22.70 -13.68 -6.40
CA LYS A 244 -23.03 -12.58 -7.33
C LYS A 244 -22.29 -11.29 -7.00
N HIS A 245 -21.91 -11.11 -5.75
CA HIS A 245 -21.25 -9.92 -5.22
C HIS A 245 -19.88 -10.30 -4.64
N PRO A 246 -18.86 -10.53 -5.49
CA PRO A 246 -17.57 -11.00 -5.02
C PRO A 246 -16.87 -9.98 -4.12
N LEU A 247 -16.00 -10.50 -3.27
CA LEU A 247 -15.18 -9.67 -2.37
C LEU A 247 -14.19 -8.80 -3.14
N GLY A 248 -13.99 -7.59 -2.62
CA GLY A 248 -12.96 -6.65 -3.05
C GLY A 248 -13.47 -5.23 -3.23
N VAL A 249 -12.58 -4.39 -3.74
CA VAL A 249 -12.77 -2.96 -3.92
C VAL A 249 -13.08 -2.64 -5.37
N VAL A 250 -14.18 -1.92 -5.59
CA VAL A 250 -14.52 -1.26 -6.85
C VAL A 250 -14.29 0.23 -6.66
N MET A 251 -13.52 0.84 -7.57
CA MET A 251 -13.23 2.27 -7.55
C MET A 251 -13.98 2.98 -8.68
N ALA A 252 -14.67 4.06 -8.34
CA ALA A 252 -15.37 4.89 -9.30
C ALA A 252 -14.99 6.36 -9.10
N GLU A 253 -14.74 7.08 -10.19
CA GLU A 253 -14.56 8.53 -10.18
C GLU A 253 -15.89 9.24 -10.03
N VAL A 254 -15.93 10.27 -9.20
CA VAL A 254 -17.05 11.20 -9.13
C VAL A 254 -16.92 12.21 -10.26
N VAL A 255 -17.75 12.05 -11.29
CA VAL A 255 -17.74 12.91 -12.50
C VAL A 255 -18.55 14.19 -12.33
N LYS A 256 -19.56 14.17 -11.46
CA LYS A 256 -20.31 15.37 -11.03
C LYS A 256 -20.67 15.22 -9.56
N ALA A 257 -20.04 16.02 -8.72
CA ALA A 257 -20.21 15.93 -7.27
C ALA A 257 -21.29 16.87 -6.76
N ASN A 258 -21.72 16.63 -5.51
CA ASN A 258 -22.36 17.63 -4.65
C ASN A 258 -23.72 18.15 -5.15
N ILE A 259 -24.52 17.33 -5.83
CA ILE A 259 -25.87 17.72 -6.29
C ILE A 259 -26.83 17.63 -5.09
N PRO A 260 -27.30 18.74 -4.51
CA PRO A 260 -28.12 18.69 -3.30
C PRO A 260 -29.54 18.22 -3.65
N VAL A 261 -30.13 17.33 -2.87
CA VAL A 261 -31.54 16.93 -3.01
C VAL A 261 -32.26 17.05 -1.66
N ARG A 262 -33.59 17.06 -1.67
CA ARG A 262 -34.39 17.26 -0.45
C ARG A 262 -34.06 16.28 0.68
N ASN A 263 -33.73 15.04 0.33
CA ASN A 263 -33.37 13.96 1.26
C ASN A 263 -31.85 13.67 1.30
N GLY A 264 -30.98 14.58 0.83
CA GLY A 264 -29.54 14.38 0.94
C GLY A 264 -28.69 15.00 -0.17
N VAL A 265 -27.73 14.23 -0.68
CA VAL A 265 -26.82 14.65 -1.76
C VAL A 265 -26.60 13.51 -2.76
N VAL A 266 -26.48 13.85 -4.02
CA VAL A 266 -26.22 12.94 -5.14
C VAL A 266 -24.83 13.24 -5.72
N HIS A 267 -24.07 12.19 -6.00
CA HIS A 267 -22.82 12.22 -6.75
C HIS A 267 -22.94 11.32 -7.97
N LEU A 268 -22.66 11.84 -9.15
CA LEU A 268 -22.61 11.04 -10.37
C LEU A 268 -21.23 10.37 -10.48
N ILE A 269 -21.21 9.08 -10.82
CA ILE A 269 -19.99 8.28 -10.88
C ILE A 269 -19.79 7.60 -12.24
N ASP A 270 -18.55 7.28 -12.59
CA ASP A 270 -18.17 6.72 -13.90
C ASP A 270 -18.25 5.19 -13.99
N ARG A 271 -18.56 4.50 -12.89
CA ARG A 271 -18.69 3.03 -12.80
C ARG A 271 -19.72 2.63 -11.75
N PRO A 272 -20.51 1.56 -11.97
CA PRO A 272 -21.37 1.02 -10.93
C PRO A 272 -20.54 0.44 -9.77
N LEU A 273 -20.87 0.80 -8.54
CA LEU A 273 -20.29 0.22 -7.33
C LEU A 273 -20.70 -1.25 -7.18
N MET A 274 -19.89 -2.03 -6.45
CA MET A 274 -20.04 -3.48 -6.22
C MET A 274 -19.95 -4.39 -7.45
N VAL A 275 -20.15 -3.88 -8.66
CA VAL A 275 -20.08 -4.66 -9.90
C VAL A 275 -18.61 -4.79 -10.32
N ILE A 276 -18.17 -6.03 -10.50
CA ILE A 276 -16.81 -6.35 -10.95
C ILE A 276 -16.92 -6.86 -12.38
N ASP A 277 -16.61 -5.99 -13.33
CA ASP A 277 -16.81 -6.20 -14.77
C ASP A 277 -15.53 -6.08 -15.59
N SER A 278 -14.48 -5.46 -15.04
CA SER A 278 -13.19 -5.28 -15.68
C SER A 278 -12.22 -6.41 -15.36
N THR A 279 -11.48 -6.84 -16.37
CA THR A 279 -10.26 -7.65 -16.21
C THR A 279 -9.11 -6.82 -15.61
N VAL A 280 -8.05 -7.48 -15.17
CA VAL A 280 -6.82 -6.79 -14.71
C VAL A 280 -6.22 -5.94 -15.84
N GLN A 281 -6.24 -6.43 -17.08
CA GLN A 281 -5.74 -5.67 -18.23
C GLN A 281 -6.54 -4.37 -18.42
N GLU A 282 -7.87 -4.45 -18.50
CA GLU A 282 -8.73 -3.27 -18.70
C GLU A 282 -8.59 -2.25 -17.55
N PHE A 283 -8.37 -2.72 -16.31
CA PHE A 283 -8.11 -1.82 -15.20
C PHE A 283 -6.75 -1.10 -15.32
N VAL A 284 -5.72 -1.78 -15.83
CA VAL A 284 -4.40 -1.16 -16.09
C VAL A 284 -4.50 -0.16 -17.25
N GLU A 285 -5.29 -0.47 -18.27
CA GLU A 285 -5.49 0.33 -19.49
C GLU A 285 -6.55 1.44 -19.34
N ASP A 286 -7.15 1.59 -18.15
CA ASP A 286 -8.36 2.38 -17.89
C ASP A 286 -8.42 3.76 -18.57
N ARG A 287 -7.48 4.68 -18.26
CA ARG A 287 -7.44 6.04 -18.82
C ARG A 287 -6.09 6.74 -18.62
N GLU A 288 -5.87 7.82 -19.39
CA GLU A 288 -4.60 8.57 -19.40
C GLU A 288 -4.21 9.23 -18.07
N ASP A 289 -5.15 9.38 -17.14
CA ASP A 289 -4.91 9.90 -15.79
C ASP A 289 -5.24 8.90 -14.68
N GLY A 290 -5.42 7.63 -15.05
CA GLY A 290 -5.80 6.53 -14.16
C GLY A 290 -4.72 6.21 -13.11
N PRO A 291 -5.07 5.45 -12.06
CA PRO A 291 -4.16 5.18 -10.94
C PRO A 291 -2.89 4.41 -11.34
N LEU A 292 -2.93 3.68 -12.47
CA LEU A 292 -1.84 2.85 -13.00
C LEU A 292 -1.35 3.31 -14.37
N TYR A 293 -1.64 4.55 -14.79
CA TYR A 293 -1.27 5.07 -16.10
C TYR A 293 0.23 4.93 -16.44
N GLU A 294 1.13 5.28 -15.52
CA GLU A 294 2.57 5.13 -15.77
C GLU A 294 2.98 3.66 -15.89
N PHE A 295 2.34 2.77 -15.13
CA PHE A 295 2.55 1.33 -15.27
C PHE A 295 2.11 0.83 -16.65
N CYS A 296 0.92 1.22 -17.10
CA CYS A 296 0.42 0.94 -18.45
C CYS A 296 1.37 1.43 -19.54
N LYS A 297 1.88 2.66 -19.42
CA LYS A 297 2.88 3.21 -20.35
C LYS A 297 4.17 2.40 -20.39
N VAL A 298 4.64 1.92 -19.24
CA VAL A 298 5.84 1.07 -19.17
C VAL A 298 5.57 -0.25 -19.89
N LEU A 299 4.43 -0.89 -19.61
CA LEU A 299 4.06 -2.14 -20.26
C LEU A 299 3.88 -1.98 -21.79
N THR A 300 3.26 -0.89 -22.24
CA THR A 300 3.00 -0.64 -23.67
C THR A 300 4.27 -0.28 -24.44
N ASN A 301 5.16 0.54 -23.87
CA ASN A 301 6.29 1.11 -24.61
C ASN A 301 7.62 0.36 -24.42
N LYS A 302 7.76 -0.39 -23.32
CA LYS A 302 9.05 -0.95 -22.89
C LYS A 302 9.03 -2.47 -22.71
N VAL A 303 7.84 -3.08 -22.69
CA VAL A 303 7.65 -4.53 -22.56
C VAL A 303 7.01 -5.05 -23.85
N ASP A 304 7.11 -6.36 -24.08
CA ASP A 304 6.43 -7.01 -25.19
C ASP A 304 4.91 -6.74 -25.14
N SER A 305 4.33 -6.33 -26.27
CA SER A 305 2.89 -6.01 -26.36
C SER A 305 1.99 -7.21 -26.05
N GLY A 306 2.50 -8.44 -26.20
CA GLY A 306 1.80 -9.67 -25.82
C GLY A 306 1.65 -9.82 -24.30
N PHE A 307 2.46 -9.14 -23.50
CA PHE A 307 2.38 -9.22 -22.04
C PHE A 307 1.08 -8.61 -21.49
N LEU A 308 0.71 -7.40 -21.93
CA LEU A 308 -0.54 -6.75 -21.53
C LEU A 308 -1.75 -7.62 -21.87
N ARG A 309 -1.79 -8.12 -23.11
CA ARG A 309 -2.83 -9.06 -23.55
C ARG A 309 -2.84 -10.33 -22.69
N GLY A 310 -1.67 -10.83 -22.32
CA GLY A 310 -1.54 -11.97 -21.41
C GLY A 310 -2.24 -11.74 -20.06
N LEU A 311 -2.21 -10.52 -19.51
CA LEU A 311 -2.92 -10.20 -18.26
C LEU A 311 -4.44 -10.37 -18.36
N GLY A 312 -5.03 -10.18 -19.55
CA GLY A 312 -6.46 -10.42 -19.79
C GLY A 312 -6.82 -11.90 -19.82
N GLU A 313 -5.89 -12.76 -20.25
CA GLU A 313 -6.10 -14.20 -20.42
C GLU A 313 -5.83 -15.02 -19.14
N MET A 314 -4.98 -14.49 -18.25
CA MET A 314 -4.65 -15.13 -16.97
C MET A 314 -5.88 -15.24 -16.05
N LYS A 315 -5.90 -16.24 -15.17
CA LYS A 315 -6.99 -16.47 -14.21
C LYS A 315 -6.44 -16.69 -12.81
N ASN A 316 -7.18 -16.23 -11.81
CA ASN A 316 -6.89 -16.45 -10.40
C ASN A 316 -5.49 -15.99 -9.97
N PHE A 317 -5.03 -14.85 -10.49
CA PHE A 317 -3.71 -14.29 -10.17
C PHE A 317 -3.81 -13.00 -9.36
N THR A 318 -2.67 -12.55 -8.85
CA THR A 318 -2.52 -11.27 -8.15
C THR A 318 -1.47 -10.41 -8.84
N LEU A 319 -1.83 -9.16 -9.12
CA LEU A 319 -0.92 -8.13 -9.60
C LEU A 319 -0.61 -7.15 -8.47
N PHE A 320 0.66 -7.01 -8.11
CA PHE A 320 1.14 -5.93 -7.26
C PHE A 320 1.56 -4.77 -8.16
N ALA A 321 0.63 -3.87 -8.49
CA ALA A 321 0.87 -2.82 -9.47
C ALA A 321 1.55 -1.60 -8.84
N PRO A 322 2.74 -1.16 -9.31
CA PRO A 322 3.33 0.07 -8.82
C PRO A 322 2.49 1.28 -9.21
N SER A 323 2.24 2.17 -8.25
CA SER A 323 1.52 3.43 -8.46
C SER A 323 2.26 4.35 -9.44
N ASN A 324 1.56 5.35 -9.98
CA ASN A 324 2.17 6.39 -10.81
C ASN A 324 3.35 7.11 -10.12
N GLU A 325 3.29 7.27 -8.79
CA GLU A 325 4.37 7.90 -8.03
C GLU A 325 5.61 7.01 -7.91
N ALA A 326 5.44 5.68 -7.84
CA ALA A 326 6.52 4.72 -7.79
C ALA A 326 7.47 4.85 -8.99
N TRP A 327 6.92 5.12 -10.18
CA TRP A 327 7.66 5.27 -11.43
C TRP A 327 8.44 6.59 -11.56
N ARG A 328 8.23 7.55 -10.65
CA ARG A 328 8.97 8.83 -10.62
C ARG A 328 10.31 8.72 -9.89
N ASN A 329 10.61 7.57 -9.29
CA ASN A 329 11.89 7.34 -8.61
C ASN A 329 13.05 7.27 -9.63
N PRO A 330 14.21 7.92 -9.40
CA PRO A 330 15.37 7.87 -10.29
C PRO A 330 15.85 6.46 -10.65
N ALA A 331 15.81 5.52 -9.70
CA ALA A 331 16.21 4.13 -9.95
C ALA A 331 15.22 3.43 -10.90
N ALA A 332 13.91 3.67 -10.73
CA ALA A 332 12.89 3.14 -11.63
C ALA A 332 13.06 3.70 -13.05
N LEU A 333 13.30 5.01 -13.17
CA LEU A 333 13.56 5.67 -14.47
C LEU A 333 14.80 5.10 -15.17
N ALA A 334 15.88 4.84 -14.41
CA ALA A 334 17.10 4.25 -14.95
C ALA A 334 16.87 2.82 -15.48
N ALA A 335 16.03 2.03 -14.79
CA ALA A 335 15.72 0.66 -15.19
C ALA A 335 14.92 0.56 -16.51
N LEU A 336 14.20 1.62 -16.90
CA LEU A 336 13.42 1.66 -18.16
C LEU A 336 14.27 1.50 -19.42
N ASN A 337 15.60 1.64 -19.31
CA ASN A 337 16.53 1.48 -20.43
C ASN A 337 17.11 0.05 -20.52
N ASN A 338 16.77 -0.86 -19.60
CA ASN A 338 17.24 -2.24 -19.59
C ASN A 338 16.05 -3.21 -19.74
N ALA A 339 15.80 -3.66 -20.97
CA ALA A 339 14.66 -4.51 -21.29
C ALA A 339 14.67 -5.87 -20.55
N THR A 340 15.84 -6.48 -20.37
CA THR A 340 15.97 -7.76 -19.64
C THR A 340 15.60 -7.59 -18.17
N LEU A 341 16.18 -6.58 -17.51
CA LEU A 341 15.83 -6.25 -16.13
C LEU A 341 14.34 -5.94 -16.00
N LEU A 342 13.80 -5.14 -16.92
CA LEU A 342 12.40 -4.74 -16.86
C LEU A 342 11.45 -5.94 -16.99
N ASN A 343 11.72 -6.88 -17.89
CA ASN A 343 10.92 -8.10 -18.01
C ASN A 343 10.90 -8.92 -16.71
N ASP A 344 12.04 -9.08 -16.06
CA ASP A 344 12.14 -9.79 -14.78
C ASP A 344 11.42 -9.03 -13.66
N VAL A 345 11.59 -7.71 -13.61
CA VAL A 345 10.91 -6.81 -12.68
C VAL A 345 9.39 -6.92 -12.83
N ILE A 346 8.86 -6.84 -14.05
CA ILE A 346 7.42 -6.90 -14.30
C ILE A 346 6.84 -8.27 -13.89
N ARG A 347 7.55 -9.37 -14.19
CA ARG A 347 7.16 -10.72 -13.74
C ARG A 347 7.20 -10.87 -12.21
N LEU A 348 8.10 -10.17 -11.52
CA LEU A 348 8.19 -10.19 -10.05
C LEU A 348 6.94 -9.60 -9.39
N HIS A 349 6.23 -8.70 -10.07
CA HIS A 349 4.99 -8.09 -9.59
C HIS A 349 3.76 -9.00 -9.73
N ILE A 350 3.91 -10.19 -10.31
CA ILE A 350 2.79 -11.11 -10.54
C ILE A 350 2.99 -12.39 -9.73
N VAL A 351 1.89 -12.83 -9.13
CA VAL A 351 1.80 -14.08 -8.38
C VAL A 351 0.65 -14.91 -8.96
N ASP A 352 0.92 -16.17 -9.29
CA ASP A 352 -0.03 -17.12 -9.90
C ASP A 352 -1.00 -17.74 -8.87
N GLN A 353 -1.55 -16.90 -8.00
CA GLN A 353 -2.63 -17.23 -7.09
C GLN A 353 -3.33 -15.94 -6.64
N ARG A 354 -4.64 -16.03 -6.36
CA ARG A 354 -5.43 -14.92 -5.84
C ARG A 354 -5.11 -14.71 -4.36
N LEU A 355 -4.60 -13.53 -4.02
CA LEU A 355 -4.16 -13.17 -2.68
C LEU A 355 -4.91 -11.94 -2.17
N PRO A 356 -6.16 -12.09 -1.68
CA PRO A 356 -6.82 -11.02 -0.95
C PRO A 356 -6.06 -10.64 0.32
N LEU A 357 -6.19 -9.39 0.76
CA LEU A 357 -5.55 -8.85 1.95
C LEU A 357 -5.82 -9.71 3.18
N GLU A 358 -7.06 -10.17 3.38
CA GLU A 358 -7.44 -11.02 4.51
C GLU A 358 -6.76 -12.39 4.47
N HIS A 359 -6.49 -12.93 3.28
CA HIS A 359 -5.68 -14.15 3.14
C HIS A 359 -4.22 -13.88 3.56
N ILE A 360 -3.64 -12.77 3.11
CA ILE A 360 -2.27 -12.38 3.48
C ILE A 360 -2.17 -12.16 5.00
N LYS A 361 -3.12 -11.44 5.60
CA LYS A 361 -3.19 -11.18 7.04
C LYS A 361 -3.36 -12.47 7.85
N SER A 362 -4.30 -13.33 7.49
CA SER A 362 -4.57 -14.56 8.24
C SER A 362 -3.36 -15.51 8.24
N LYS A 363 -2.68 -15.67 7.10
CA LYS A 363 -1.42 -16.43 7.01
C LYS A 363 -0.33 -15.80 7.85
N SER A 364 -0.17 -14.49 7.78
CA SER A 364 0.81 -13.75 8.57
C SER A 364 0.55 -13.87 10.08
N HIS A 365 -0.71 -13.75 10.53
CA HIS A 365 -1.09 -13.91 11.94
C HIS A 365 -0.94 -15.34 12.46
N SER A 366 -1.34 -16.34 11.65
CA SER A 366 -1.21 -17.76 12.01
C SER A 366 0.24 -18.14 12.33
N LEU A 367 1.18 -17.64 11.52
CA LEU A 367 2.62 -17.82 11.73
C LEU A 367 3.08 -17.23 13.07
N HIS A 368 2.57 -16.06 13.47
CA HIS A 368 2.86 -15.48 14.78
C HIS A 368 2.24 -16.28 15.95
N HIS A 369 1.03 -16.81 15.80
CA HIS A 369 0.34 -17.57 16.85
C HIS A 369 0.97 -18.94 17.11
N GLN A 370 1.36 -19.65 16.05
CA GLN A 370 2.07 -20.92 16.15
C GLN A 370 3.36 -20.80 16.98
N VAL A 371 4.11 -19.70 16.82
CA VAL A 371 5.33 -19.44 17.61
C VAL A 371 5.01 -19.26 19.09
N ARG A 372 3.94 -18.51 19.43
CA ARG A 372 3.54 -18.27 20.83
C ARG A 372 3.12 -19.55 21.57
N HIS A 373 2.36 -20.45 20.93
CA HIS A 373 1.94 -21.70 21.58
C HIS A 373 3.08 -22.69 21.81
N HIS A 374 4.00 -22.83 20.84
CA HIS A 374 5.17 -23.69 21.02
C HIS A 374 6.08 -23.20 22.17
N SER A 375 6.19 -21.89 22.36
CA SER A 375 6.92 -21.30 23.50
C SER A 375 6.27 -21.60 24.87
N GLN A 376 4.95 -21.71 24.95
CA GLN A 376 4.24 -21.94 26.22
C GLN A 376 4.23 -23.41 26.66
N HIS A 377 4.15 -24.36 25.71
CA HIS A 377 4.20 -25.80 26.02
C HIS A 377 5.59 -26.28 26.42
N ALA A 378 6.66 -25.67 25.89
CA ALA A 378 8.04 -26.00 26.26
C ALA A 378 8.36 -25.71 27.74
N ASN A 379 7.57 -24.85 28.41
CA ASN A 379 7.81 -24.43 29.79
C ASN A 379 7.15 -25.30 30.88
N ARG A 380 6.42 -26.38 30.51
CA ARG A 380 5.66 -27.21 31.48
C ARG A 380 6.26 -28.58 31.80
N HIS A 381 7.32 -29.03 31.14
CA HIS A 381 7.93 -30.33 31.42
C HIS A 381 9.33 -30.17 32.03
N GLN A 382 9.42 -30.34 33.35
CA GLN A 382 10.67 -30.48 34.09
C GLN A 382 11.11 -31.94 34.16
N HIS A 383 12.44 -32.13 34.09
CA HIS A 383 13.21 -33.35 34.38
C HIS A 383 13.07 -34.53 33.39
N HIS A 384 13.85 -34.53 32.31
CA HIS A 384 14.90 -35.53 32.00
C HIS A 384 15.50 -35.24 30.60
N GLN A 385 16.84 -35.21 30.55
CA GLN A 385 17.71 -35.17 29.37
C GLN A 385 17.41 -34.11 28.28
N TRP A 386 18.23 -33.06 28.27
CA TRP A 386 18.15 -31.88 27.39
C TRP A 386 18.01 -32.22 25.90
N ASP A 387 16.77 -32.24 25.40
CA ASP A 387 16.50 -32.13 23.97
C ASP A 387 16.54 -30.65 23.57
N LEU A 388 17.69 -30.24 23.01
CA LEU A 388 17.93 -28.93 22.41
C LEU A 388 16.98 -28.63 21.23
N SER A 389 16.08 -29.53 20.82
CA SER A 389 15.14 -29.28 19.73
C SER A 389 13.90 -28.44 20.14
N VAL A 390 13.53 -28.41 21.43
CA VAL A 390 12.22 -27.90 21.88
C VAL A 390 12.26 -26.41 22.30
N GLN A 391 13.32 -25.96 22.97
CA GLN A 391 13.53 -24.52 23.25
C GLN A 391 13.96 -23.71 22.00
N PHE A 392 14.43 -24.38 20.95
CA PHE A 392 14.91 -23.75 19.71
C PHE A 392 13.82 -23.18 18.80
N ARG A 393 12.54 -23.54 19.02
CA ARG A 393 11.43 -23.03 18.18
C ARG A 393 10.95 -21.62 18.57
N VAL A 394 11.56 -20.99 19.57
CA VAL A 394 11.02 -19.78 20.23
C VAL A 394 11.25 -18.46 19.46
N ALA A 395 11.90 -18.44 18.27
CA ALA A 395 12.03 -17.18 17.52
C ALA A 395 12.10 -17.28 15.99
N LEU A 396 11.54 -18.33 15.37
CA LEU A 396 11.46 -18.43 13.90
C LEU A 396 10.05 -18.05 13.42
N VAL A 397 9.72 -16.75 13.43
CA VAL A 397 8.55 -16.27 12.67
C VAL A 397 8.93 -16.33 11.20
N GLN A 398 8.56 -17.41 10.52
CA GLN A 398 8.68 -17.48 9.06
C GLN A 398 7.73 -16.42 8.47
N LEU A 399 8.22 -15.57 7.57
CA LEU A 399 7.37 -14.63 6.84
C LEU A 399 6.43 -15.43 5.93
N PHE A 400 5.20 -14.93 5.74
CA PHE A 400 4.38 -15.46 4.66
C PHE A 400 5.06 -15.08 3.35
N GLN A 401 5.41 -16.09 2.55
CA GLN A 401 6.11 -15.91 1.28
C GLN A 401 5.36 -16.63 0.17
N VAL A 402 5.42 -16.08 -1.03
CA VAL A 402 4.79 -16.64 -2.22
C VAL A 402 5.73 -16.49 -3.41
N ARG A 403 5.78 -17.51 -4.27
CA ARG A 403 6.58 -17.46 -5.49
C ARG A 403 5.97 -16.49 -6.51
N SER A 404 6.80 -15.64 -7.10
CA SER A 404 6.41 -14.75 -8.20
C SER A 404 6.58 -15.42 -9.55
N MET A 405 6.11 -14.78 -10.63
CA MET A 405 6.38 -15.24 -12.00
C MET A 405 7.81 -14.97 -12.49
N SER A 406 8.64 -14.27 -11.70
CA SER A 406 10.08 -14.09 -11.95
C SER A 406 10.83 -15.18 -11.19
N GLU A 407 10.71 -16.44 -11.61
CA GLU A 407 11.36 -17.56 -10.91
C GLU A 407 12.90 -17.40 -10.88
N PRO A 408 13.56 -17.69 -9.74
CA PRO A 408 13.04 -18.29 -8.50
C PRO A 408 12.62 -17.27 -7.42
N LYS A 409 12.39 -15.99 -7.76
CA LYS A 409 12.16 -14.92 -6.78
C LYS A 409 10.81 -15.07 -6.07
N ASN A 410 10.83 -14.94 -4.76
CA ASN A 410 9.64 -14.88 -3.91
C ASN A 410 9.28 -13.44 -3.53
N LEU A 411 8.00 -13.22 -3.27
CA LEU A 411 7.49 -12.08 -2.53
C LEU A 411 7.30 -12.44 -1.07
N TYR A 412 7.67 -11.51 -0.18
CA TYR A 412 7.58 -11.66 1.27
C TYR A 412 6.60 -10.64 1.82
N PHE A 413 5.65 -11.09 2.65
CA PHE A 413 4.60 -10.26 3.19
C PHE A 413 4.78 -10.02 4.68
N ASN A 414 4.53 -8.79 5.10
CA ASN A 414 4.52 -8.42 6.51
C ASN A 414 3.35 -7.47 6.82
N VAL A 415 2.68 -7.71 7.95
CA VAL A 415 1.57 -6.88 8.41
C VAL A 415 2.01 -6.17 9.67
N MET A 416 2.21 -4.86 9.57
CA MET A 416 2.53 -4.00 10.71
C MET A 416 1.24 -3.46 11.30
N VAL A 417 1.08 -3.64 12.62
CA VAL A 417 -0.08 -3.11 13.37
C VAL A 417 0.39 -1.92 14.18
N THR A 418 -0.14 -0.73 13.89
CA THR A 418 0.13 0.51 14.64
C THR A 418 -1.21 1.04 15.18
N GLY A 419 -1.49 0.79 16.46
CA GLY A 419 -2.80 1.08 17.04
C GLY A 419 -3.90 0.23 16.38
N SER A 420 -4.92 0.87 15.81
CA SER A 420 -5.96 0.23 15.00
C SER A 420 -5.58 0.08 13.51
N ASN A 421 -4.52 0.74 13.05
CA ASN A 421 -4.14 0.75 11.64
C ASN A 421 -3.25 -0.45 11.31
N HIS A 422 -3.59 -1.15 10.24
CA HIS A 422 -2.84 -2.29 9.73
C HIS A 422 -2.21 -1.87 8.41
N THR A 423 -0.88 -1.80 8.36
CA THR A 423 -0.12 -1.52 7.13
C THR A 423 0.43 -2.82 6.59
N LEU A 424 0.03 -3.21 5.38
CA LEU A 424 0.61 -4.34 4.68
C LEU A 424 1.81 -3.86 3.86
N THR A 425 2.93 -4.56 4.01
CA THR A 425 4.10 -4.39 3.14
C THR A 425 4.40 -5.67 2.37
N VAL A 426 4.83 -5.52 1.13
CA VAL A 426 5.33 -6.59 0.27
C VAL A 426 6.75 -6.29 -0.14
N GLU A 427 7.64 -7.27 0.01
CA GLU A 427 9.03 -7.16 -0.40
C GLU A 427 9.36 -8.15 -1.50
N GLY A 428 10.07 -7.69 -2.52
CA GLY A 428 10.56 -8.51 -3.63
C GLY A 428 11.82 -7.90 -4.25
N GLY A 429 12.82 -8.73 -4.52
CA GLY A 429 14.09 -8.30 -5.14
C GLY A 429 14.75 -7.14 -4.41
N GLY A 430 14.82 -7.21 -3.07
CA GLY A 430 15.45 -6.20 -2.22
C GLY A 430 14.64 -4.94 -1.92
N VAL A 431 13.51 -4.73 -2.59
CA VAL A 431 12.64 -3.56 -2.41
C VAL A 431 11.46 -3.91 -1.52
N ASN A 432 11.31 -3.19 -0.41
CA ASN A 432 10.13 -3.26 0.45
C ASN A 432 9.15 -2.13 0.07
N ALA A 433 7.92 -2.49 -0.29
CA ALA A 433 6.85 -1.61 -0.76
C ALA A 433 5.63 -1.68 0.16
N THR A 434 4.97 -0.55 0.37
CA THR A 434 3.69 -0.45 1.09
C THR A 434 2.55 -0.70 0.12
N VAL A 435 1.58 -1.53 0.51
CA VAL A 435 0.31 -1.65 -0.22
C VAL A 435 -0.57 -0.46 0.13
N ILE A 436 -0.76 0.46 -0.83
CA ILE A 436 -1.52 1.70 -0.62
C ILE A 436 -3.00 1.54 -0.98
N GLN A 437 -3.32 0.67 -1.94
CA GLN A 437 -4.70 0.31 -2.28
C GLN A 437 -4.77 -1.21 -2.44
N PRO A 438 -5.25 -1.93 -1.40
CA PRO A 438 -5.42 -3.36 -1.49
C PRO A 438 -6.73 -3.73 -2.20
N ASP A 439 -6.80 -4.98 -2.63
CA ASP A 439 -8.01 -5.71 -2.99
C ASP A 439 -8.84 -5.13 -4.13
N ILE A 440 -8.26 -4.41 -5.09
CA ILE A 440 -9.02 -4.00 -6.27
C ILE A 440 -9.44 -5.26 -7.02
N ALA A 441 -10.75 -5.46 -7.13
CA ALA A 441 -11.30 -6.66 -7.72
C ALA A 441 -11.34 -6.54 -9.24
N ALA A 442 -10.95 -7.63 -9.90
CA ALA A 442 -11.09 -7.82 -11.33
C ALA A 442 -11.72 -9.19 -11.61
N THR A 443 -12.32 -9.35 -12.79
CA THR A 443 -13.01 -10.59 -13.17
C THR A 443 -12.10 -11.82 -13.22
N ASN A 444 -10.79 -11.61 -13.44
CA ASN A 444 -9.80 -12.66 -13.62
C ASN A 444 -8.67 -12.66 -12.58
N GLY A 445 -8.70 -11.75 -11.60
CA GLY A 445 -7.64 -11.62 -10.61
C GLY A 445 -7.92 -10.59 -9.52
N ILE A 446 -6.85 -10.14 -8.86
CA ILE A 446 -6.90 -9.07 -7.87
C ILE A 446 -5.67 -8.16 -8.02
N ILE A 447 -5.85 -6.87 -7.81
CA ILE A 447 -4.78 -5.88 -7.92
C ILE A 447 -4.56 -5.23 -6.56
N HIS A 448 -3.30 -5.18 -6.15
CA HIS A 448 -2.83 -4.37 -5.03
C HIS A 448 -1.94 -3.27 -5.56
N ILE A 449 -2.31 -2.01 -5.37
CA ILE A 449 -1.43 -0.89 -5.74
C ILE A 449 -0.38 -0.71 -4.65
N ILE A 450 0.88 -0.62 -5.06
CA ILE A 450 2.04 -0.45 -4.18
C ILE A 450 2.78 0.87 -4.45
N ASP A 451 3.46 1.39 -3.43
CA ASP A 451 4.16 2.68 -3.49
C ASP A 451 5.55 2.63 -4.16
N ARG A 452 6.05 1.45 -4.53
CA ARG A 452 7.40 1.23 -5.10
C ARG A 452 7.40 0.15 -6.16
N VAL A 453 8.39 0.20 -7.05
CA VAL A 453 8.64 -0.85 -8.06
C VAL A 453 9.55 -1.92 -7.44
N LEU A 454 9.03 -3.14 -7.27
CA LEU A 454 9.76 -4.30 -6.75
C LEU A 454 10.92 -4.67 -7.68
N GLY A 455 12.02 -5.20 -7.12
CA GLY A 455 13.19 -5.63 -7.90
C GLY A 455 14.09 -4.52 -8.45
N ILE A 456 13.79 -3.24 -8.17
CA ILE A 456 14.67 -2.12 -8.52
C ILE A 456 15.27 -1.53 -7.25
N ALA A 457 16.36 -2.15 -6.78
CA ALA A 457 17.03 -1.71 -5.55
C ALA A 457 17.67 -0.32 -5.69
N SER A 458 17.40 0.56 -4.72
CA SER A 458 18.00 1.90 -4.65
C SER A 458 19.03 2.05 -3.52
N HIS A 459 19.22 1.01 -2.71
CA HIS A 459 20.08 1.03 -1.53
C HIS A 459 21.33 0.19 -1.75
N THR A 460 22.46 0.64 -1.20
CA THR A 460 23.66 -0.17 -1.00
C THR A 460 23.44 -1.24 0.06
N VAL A 461 24.33 -2.24 0.13
CA VAL A 461 24.32 -3.25 1.20
C VAL A 461 24.36 -2.59 2.59
N LYS A 462 25.13 -1.52 2.78
CA LYS A 462 25.17 -0.76 4.05
C LYS A 462 23.80 -0.18 4.42
N GLU A 463 23.16 0.50 3.48
CA GLU A 463 21.88 1.19 3.70
C GLU A 463 20.74 0.20 3.91
N LYS A 464 20.72 -0.90 3.14
CA LYS A 464 19.73 -1.97 3.34
C LYS A 464 19.90 -2.62 4.71
N LEU A 465 21.13 -2.89 5.13
CA LEU A 465 21.42 -3.43 6.46
C LEU A 465 20.96 -2.48 7.59
N ALA A 466 21.09 -1.16 7.39
CA ALA A 466 20.71 -0.15 8.38
C ALA A 466 19.20 0.07 8.50
N THR A 467 18.45 -0.13 7.41
CA THR A 467 17.01 0.18 7.31
C THR A 467 16.12 -1.04 7.55
N ASP A 468 16.67 -2.25 7.48
CA ASP A 468 15.91 -3.48 7.65
C ASP A 468 15.78 -3.88 9.14
N PRO A 469 14.56 -3.95 9.69
CA PRO A 469 14.37 -4.18 11.12
C PRO A 469 14.80 -5.57 11.58
N SER A 470 14.94 -6.55 10.67
CA SER A 470 15.39 -7.90 11.02
C SER A 470 16.90 -8.02 11.13
N MET A 471 17.67 -7.01 10.70
CA MET A 471 19.13 -7.08 10.59
C MET A 471 19.86 -6.11 11.54
N THR A 472 19.16 -5.55 12.52
CA THR A 472 19.65 -4.51 13.43
C THR A 472 20.90 -4.95 14.21
N LYS A 473 20.94 -6.17 14.73
CA LYS A 473 22.09 -6.71 15.47
C LYS A 473 23.31 -6.87 14.57
N SER A 474 23.13 -7.35 13.33
CA SER A 474 24.20 -7.42 12.33
C SER A 474 24.73 -6.03 11.98
N TYR A 475 23.84 -5.06 11.77
CA TYR A 475 24.21 -3.67 11.55
C TYR A 475 25.04 -3.13 12.73
N HIS A 476 24.55 -3.26 13.96
CA HIS A 476 25.22 -2.76 15.18
C HIS A 476 26.59 -3.41 15.39
N LEU A 477 26.71 -4.71 15.14
CA LEU A 477 27.98 -5.43 15.28
C LEU A 477 29.06 -4.85 14.34
N GLY A 478 28.66 -4.44 13.13
CA GLY A 478 29.55 -3.86 12.13
C GLY A 478 29.74 -2.34 12.19
N GLN A 479 29.02 -1.61 13.05
CA GLN A 479 29.11 -0.12 13.12
C GLN A 479 30.52 0.39 13.44
N THR A 480 31.34 -0.44 14.06
CA THR A 480 32.69 -0.08 14.49
C THR A 480 33.71 -0.23 13.36
N GLU A 481 33.52 0.40 12.19
CA GLU A 481 34.37 0.41 10.96
C GLU A 481 34.01 -0.61 9.86
N PHE A 482 33.45 -1.79 10.16
CA PHE A 482 33.19 -2.80 9.13
C PHE A 482 32.18 -2.30 8.09
N ASN A 483 31.08 -1.68 8.56
CA ASN A 483 29.99 -1.25 7.70
C ASN A 483 30.40 -0.17 6.69
N ASP A 484 31.48 0.58 6.94
CA ASP A 484 31.91 1.64 6.04
C ASP A 484 32.42 1.14 4.70
N ARG A 485 32.86 -0.12 4.62
CA ARG A 485 33.26 -0.74 3.35
C ARG A 485 32.07 -1.16 2.48
N LEU A 486 30.91 -1.41 3.11
CA LEU A 486 29.69 -1.86 2.43
C LEU A 486 29.00 -0.76 1.61
N LYS A 487 29.54 0.47 1.62
CA LYS A 487 29.10 1.60 0.81
C LYS A 487 29.84 1.72 -0.53
N ASP A 488 30.90 0.92 -0.75
CA ASP A 488 31.69 1.00 -1.97
C ASP A 488 30.90 0.46 -3.18
N ASN A 489 30.71 1.29 -4.19
CA ASN A 489 29.97 0.95 -5.41
C ASN A 489 30.82 0.21 -6.45
N ASN A 490 32.15 0.21 -6.28
CA ASN A 490 33.08 -0.48 -7.19
C ASN A 490 33.24 -1.96 -6.82
N THR A 491 32.86 -2.33 -5.60
CA THR A 491 32.90 -3.71 -5.13
C THR A 491 31.54 -4.38 -5.34
N ARG A 492 31.54 -5.70 -5.61
CA ARG A 492 30.33 -6.53 -5.61
C ARG A 492 30.34 -7.46 -4.42
N PHE A 493 29.40 -7.24 -3.51
CA PHE A 493 29.27 -8.00 -2.27
C PHE A 493 28.24 -9.12 -2.43
N THR A 494 28.53 -10.29 -1.87
CA THR A 494 27.51 -11.28 -1.48
C THR A 494 27.58 -11.42 0.02
N TYR A 495 26.60 -10.88 0.73
CA TYR A 495 26.63 -10.79 2.18
C TYR A 495 25.59 -11.72 2.81
N PHE A 496 26.06 -12.73 3.52
CA PHE A 496 25.22 -13.66 4.28
C PHE A 496 24.92 -13.07 5.65
N VAL A 497 23.77 -12.44 5.83
CA VAL A 497 23.47 -11.65 7.03
C VAL A 497 22.62 -12.46 8.01
N PRO A 498 23.12 -12.81 9.20
CA PRO A 498 22.28 -13.40 10.23
C PRO A 498 21.24 -12.36 10.70
N ARG A 499 19.96 -12.74 10.72
CA ARG A 499 18.91 -11.88 11.29
C ARG A 499 19.01 -11.81 12.82
N ASP A 500 18.29 -10.89 13.44
CA ASP A 500 18.30 -10.69 14.89
C ASP A 500 17.88 -11.93 15.68
N ALA A 501 16.97 -12.74 15.12
CA ALA A 501 16.59 -14.04 15.67
C ALA A 501 17.72 -15.07 15.62
N ALA A 502 18.53 -15.07 14.56
CA ALA A 502 19.71 -15.93 14.45
C ALA A 502 20.75 -15.59 15.52
N TRP A 503 20.98 -14.30 15.76
CA TRP A 503 21.86 -13.85 16.85
C TRP A 503 21.32 -14.20 18.23
N HIS A 504 20.00 -14.13 18.42
CA HIS A 504 19.38 -14.56 19.68
C HIS A 504 19.51 -16.07 19.89
N ALA A 505 19.31 -16.88 18.86
CA ALA A 505 19.55 -18.32 18.93
C ALA A 505 21.02 -18.64 19.25
N ALA A 506 21.96 -17.88 18.65
CA ALA A 506 23.38 -18.00 18.97
C ALA A 506 23.71 -17.56 20.41
N GLU A 507 22.99 -16.58 20.97
CA GLU A 507 23.16 -16.12 22.35
C GLU A 507 22.77 -17.21 23.36
N VAL A 508 21.71 -17.96 23.05
CA VAL A 508 21.31 -19.12 23.86
C VAL A 508 22.34 -20.25 23.74
N ARG A 509 22.84 -20.51 22.52
CA ARG A 509 23.79 -21.61 22.26
C ARG A 509 25.20 -21.32 22.79
N TYR A 510 25.67 -20.08 22.66
CA TYR A 510 27.04 -19.64 23.00
C TYR A 510 27.04 -18.31 23.78
N PRO A 511 26.49 -18.27 25.01
CA PRO A 511 26.21 -17.02 25.73
C PRO A 511 27.47 -16.20 26.01
N SER A 512 28.57 -16.86 26.40
CA SER A 512 29.84 -16.18 26.66
C SER A 512 30.46 -15.59 25.38
N THR A 513 30.35 -16.31 24.27
CA THR A 513 30.92 -15.93 22.97
C THR A 513 30.16 -14.75 22.39
N ILE A 514 28.83 -14.81 22.36
CA ILE A 514 27.99 -13.69 21.89
C ILE A 514 28.16 -12.46 22.79
N LYS A 515 28.13 -12.62 24.12
CA LYS A 515 28.34 -11.49 25.02
C LYS A 515 29.67 -10.79 24.75
N LYS A 516 30.76 -11.55 24.57
CA LYS A 516 32.07 -10.98 24.22
C LYS A 516 32.02 -10.30 22.85
N LEU A 517 31.41 -10.93 21.84
CA LEU A 517 31.35 -10.42 20.46
C LEU A 517 30.80 -8.99 20.36
N PHE A 518 29.81 -8.64 21.17
CA PHE A 518 29.19 -7.31 21.21
C PHE A 518 29.86 -6.32 22.19
N MET A 519 30.97 -6.70 22.86
CA MET A 519 31.73 -5.77 23.70
C MET A 519 32.81 -5.04 22.89
N PRO A 520 33.05 -3.74 23.12
CA PRO A 520 34.04 -2.96 22.36
C PRO A 520 35.45 -3.57 22.29
N LYS A 521 35.91 -4.19 23.39
CA LYS A 521 37.25 -4.81 23.47
C LYS A 521 37.44 -6.05 22.59
N PHE A 522 36.36 -6.64 22.06
CA PHE A 522 36.41 -7.79 21.16
C PHE A 522 36.06 -7.42 19.72
N LYS A 523 36.06 -6.13 19.38
CA LYS A 523 35.81 -5.61 18.04
C LYS A 523 36.59 -6.33 16.93
N TYR A 524 37.82 -6.75 17.19
CA TYR A 524 38.59 -7.58 16.25
C TYR A 524 37.84 -8.87 15.88
N HIS A 525 37.38 -9.63 16.88
CA HIS A 525 36.64 -10.87 16.66
C HIS A 525 35.30 -10.61 15.93
N ALA A 526 34.60 -9.53 16.29
CA ALA A 526 33.40 -9.10 15.58
C ALA A 526 33.67 -8.89 14.09
N HIS A 527 34.70 -8.11 13.76
CA HIS A 527 35.14 -7.88 12.39
C HIS A 527 35.41 -9.20 11.65
N GLN A 528 36.16 -10.08 12.27
CA GLN A 528 36.54 -11.35 11.66
C GLN A 528 35.33 -12.27 11.39
N ILE A 529 34.34 -12.28 12.28
CA ILE A 529 33.09 -13.00 12.05
C ILE A 529 32.31 -12.37 10.91
N LEU A 530 32.18 -11.05 10.87
CA LEU A 530 31.48 -10.36 9.78
C LEU A 530 32.15 -10.57 8.42
N GLU A 531 33.49 -10.58 8.37
CA GLU A 531 34.27 -10.87 7.15
C GLU A 531 34.05 -12.29 6.63
N ARG A 532 33.88 -13.29 7.50
CA ARG A 532 33.52 -14.67 7.09
C ARG A 532 32.15 -14.74 6.40
N HIS A 533 31.25 -13.80 6.71
CA HIS A 533 29.94 -13.73 6.09
C HIS A 533 29.93 -12.94 4.77
N LEU A 534 31.03 -12.24 4.44
CA LEU A 534 31.11 -11.33 3.30
C LEU A 534 32.01 -11.90 2.21
N VAL A 535 31.39 -12.27 1.09
CA VAL A 535 32.09 -12.67 -0.13
C VAL A 535 32.26 -11.45 -1.02
N VAL A 536 33.47 -11.27 -1.53
CA VAL A 536 33.81 -10.21 -2.49
C VAL A 536 34.31 -10.89 -3.77
N ALA A 537 33.64 -10.60 -4.88
CA ALA A 537 33.95 -11.18 -6.19
C ALA A 537 33.65 -10.17 -7.30
N ASN A 538 33.93 -10.55 -8.55
CA ASN A 538 33.59 -9.72 -9.72
C ASN A 538 32.07 -9.61 -9.93
N THR A 539 31.31 -10.59 -9.43
CA THR A 539 29.85 -10.66 -9.49
C THR A 539 29.29 -11.07 -8.14
N ALA A 540 28.15 -10.50 -7.75
CA ALA A 540 27.40 -11.00 -6.59
C ALA A 540 26.71 -12.32 -6.95
N TYR A 541 26.62 -13.25 -6.01
CA TYR A 541 26.06 -14.58 -6.22
C TYR A 541 24.63 -14.65 -5.68
N THR A 542 23.69 -15.02 -6.55
CA THR A 542 22.32 -15.37 -6.17
C THR A 542 22.27 -16.77 -5.53
N MET A 543 21.15 -17.13 -4.90
CA MET A 543 20.91 -18.51 -4.46
C MET A 543 20.94 -19.49 -5.63
N MET A 544 20.49 -19.07 -6.82
CA MET A 544 20.56 -19.89 -8.03
C MET A 544 22.01 -20.12 -8.49
N ASP A 545 22.87 -19.10 -8.42
CA ASP A 545 24.29 -19.24 -8.73
C ASP A 545 24.96 -20.22 -7.76
N ILE A 546 24.71 -20.05 -6.46
CA ILE A 546 25.23 -20.95 -5.42
C ILE A 546 24.74 -22.38 -5.66
N LYS A 547 23.45 -22.57 -5.95
CA LYS A 547 22.87 -23.88 -6.28
C LYS A 547 23.60 -24.54 -7.45
N ARG A 548 23.88 -23.79 -8.51
CA ARG A 548 24.62 -24.25 -9.69
C ARG A 548 26.05 -24.65 -9.33
N MET A 549 26.72 -23.83 -8.53
CA MET A 549 28.09 -24.11 -8.07
C MET A 549 28.17 -25.33 -7.15
N THR A 550 27.09 -25.64 -6.41
CA THR A 550 27.04 -26.79 -5.48
C THR A 550 26.58 -28.11 -6.11
N HIS A 551 26.38 -28.17 -7.44
CA HIS A 551 25.82 -29.35 -8.10
C HIS A 551 26.66 -30.63 -7.88
N ASN A 552 27.99 -30.48 -7.82
CA ASN A 552 28.95 -31.58 -7.69
C ASN A 552 29.58 -31.69 -6.28
N GLY A 553 28.98 -31.05 -5.27
CA GLY A 553 29.51 -31.02 -3.90
C GLY A 553 29.53 -29.62 -3.30
N PRO A 554 30.19 -29.42 -2.16
CA PRO A 554 30.30 -28.10 -1.53
C PRO A 554 31.02 -27.09 -2.44
N VAL A 555 30.51 -25.85 -2.49
CA VAL A 555 31.18 -24.71 -3.12
C VAL A 555 32.08 -24.02 -2.10
N VAL A 556 33.25 -23.56 -2.54
CA VAL A 556 34.15 -22.74 -1.72
C VAL A 556 34.12 -21.31 -2.22
N LEU A 557 33.53 -20.40 -1.44
CA LEU A 557 33.48 -18.98 -1.73
C LEU A 557 34.64 -18.26 -1.04
N HIS A 558 35.29 -17.34 -1.77
CA HIS A 558 36.37 -16.52 -1.22
C HIS A 558 35.78 -15.34 -0.44
N THR A 559 35.90 -15.38 0.88
CA THR A 559 35.50 -14.27 1.75
C THR A 559 36.66 -13.32 1.96
N VAL A 560 36.40 -12.14 2.54
CA VAL A 560 37.47 -11.15 2.81
C VAL A 560 38.58 -11.72 3.70
N ARG A 561 38.25 -12.64 4.61
CA ARG A 561 39.24 -13.25 5.52
C ARG A 561 39.69 -14.64 5.04
N ASP A 562 38.74 -15.56 4.91
CA ASP A 562 38.98 -16.99 4.76
C ASP A 562 38.17 -17.59 3.59
N ARG A 563 38.16 -18.92 3.50
CA ARG A 563 37.32 -19.68 2.56
C ARG A 563 36.02 -20.10 3.26
N LEU A 564 34.88 -19.82 2.66
CA LEU A 564 33.56 -20.24 3.14
C LEU A 564 33.07 -21.40 2.28
N GLU A 565 33.10 -22.60 2.85
CA GLU A 565 32.59 -23.80 2.22
C GLU A 565 31.10 -23.99 2.55
N LEU A 566 30.26 -24.05 1.52
CA LEU A 566 28.80 -24.17 1.65
C LEU A 566 28.28 -25.28 0.74
N GLN A 567 27.24 -25.97 1.18
CA GLN A 567 26.45 -26.83 0.31
C GLN A 567 24.98 -26.39 0.39
N LEU A 568 24.38 -26.08 -0.76
CA LEU A 568 23.01 -25.61 -0.82
C LEU A 568 22.05 -26.78 -1.09
N GLN A 569 20.94 -26.80 -0.34
CA GLN A 569 19.82 -27.69 -0.56
C GLN A 569 18.55 -26.85 -0.74
N GLU A 570 17.82 -27.06 -1.83
CA GLU A 570 16.50 -26.46 -2.01
C GLU A 570 15.44 -27.47 -1.55
N LYS A 571 14.63 -27.06 -0.59
CA LYS A 571 13.49 -27.82 -0.06
C LYS A 571 12.20 -27.06 -0.41
N ALA A 572 11.04 -27.69 -0.19
CA ALA A 572 9.75 -27.10 -0.53
C ALA A 572 9.47 -25.73 0.11
N ASN A 573 10.12 -25.44 1.24
CA ASN A 573 9.95 -24.22 2.04
C ASN A 573 11.09 -23.20 1.91
N GLY A 574 12.11 -23.44 1.07
CA GLY A 574 13.18 -22.49 0.81
C GLY A 574 14.57 -23.12 0.64
N TYR A 575 15.59 -22.27 0.66
CA TYR A 575 17.00 -22.67 0.54
C TYR A 575 17.60 -22.92 1.92
N TYR A 576 18.36 -24.01 2.04
CA TYR A 576 19.14 -24.35 3.21
C TYR A 576 20.61 -24.39 2.84
N LEU A 577 21.43 -23.65 3.58
CA LEU A 577 22.87 -23.66 3.47
C LEU A 577 23.44 -24.57 4.56
N LYS A 578 24.04 -25.68 4.14
CA LYS A 578 24.85 -26.50 5.02
C LYS A 578 26.23 -25.88 5.14
N TRP A 579 26.57 -25.45 6.36
CA TRP A 579 27.88 -24.96 6.73
C TRP A 579 28.42 -25.87 7.82
N GLN A 580 29.46 -26.64 7.49
CA GLN A 580 29.98 -27.70 8.36
C GLN A 580 28.88 -28.73 8.72
N ASN A 581 28.56 -28.88 10.01
CA ASN A 581 27.54 -29.79 10.53
C ASN A 581 26.20 -29.07 10.79
N GLU A 582 26.12 -27.77 10.52
CA GLU A 582 24.91 -26.97 10.73
C GLU A 582 24.16 -26.80 9.41
N GLU A 583 22.84 -26.90 9.47
CA GLU A 583 21.96 -26.58 8.36
C GLU A 583 21.21 -25.27 8.66
N ILE A 584 21.44 -24.24 7.86
CA ILE A 584 20.96 -22.88 8.10
C ILE A 584 19.94 -22.50 7.03
N LEU A 585 18.72 -22.16 7.46
CA LEU A 585 17.67 -21.65 6.57
C LEU A 585 18.03 -20.24 6.06
N VAL A 586 17.90 -20.04 4.75
CA VAL A 586 17.90 -18.73 4.12
C VAL A 586 16.50 -18.15 4.23
N HIS A 587 16.33 -17.23 5.18
CA HIS A 587 15.05 -16.62 5.50
C HIS A 587 14.52 -15.70 4.38
N ARG A 588 15.40 -14.86 3.81
CA ARG A 588 15.15 -14.08 2.60
C ARG A 588 16.35 -14.22 1.68
N ALA A 589 16.11 -14.77 0.50
CA ALA A 589 17.13 -14.93 -0.52
C ALA A 589 17.17 -13.70 -1.43
N ASP A 590 18.33 -13.46 -2.05
CA ASP A 590 18.47 -12.56 -3.20
C ASP A 590 17.94 -11.13 -2.92
N VAL A 591 18.24 -10.58 -1.73
CA VAL A 591 17.91 -9.20 -1.37
C VAL A 591 18.86 -8.28 -2.12
N GLU A 592 18.46 -7.83 -3.30
CA GLU A 592 19.27 -7.00 -4.20
C GLU A 592 19.60 -5.62 -3.60
N CYS A 593 20.82 -5.17 -3.85
CA CYS A 593 21.36 -3.87 -3.48
C CYS A 593 22.15 -3.30 -4.69
N THR A 594 22.39 -1.99 -4.72
CA THR A 594 23.10 -1.32 -5.83
C THR A 594 24.55 -1.80 -6.02
N ASN A 595 25.17 -2.33 -4.97
CA ASN A 595 26.55 -2.82 -4.96
C ASN A 595 26.69 -4.29 -4.54
N GLY A 596 25.60 -5.07 -4.52
CA GLY A 596 25.68 -6.47 -4.12
C GLY A 596 24.34 -7.12 -3.83
N ILE A 597 24.39 -8.26 -3.16
CA ILE A 597 23.22 -9.05 -2.75
C ILE A 597 23.37 -9.42 -1.27
N ILE A 598 22.27 -9.35 -0.52
CA ILE A 598 22.15 -9.87 0.83
C ILE A 598 21.37 -11.18 0.81
N HIS A 599 21.84 -12.18 1.55
CA HIS A 599 21.09 -13.39 1.89
C HIS A 599 20.84 -13.40 3.39
N VAL A 600 19.59 -13.21 3.81
CA VAL A 600 19.22 -13.13 5.23
C VAL A 600 19.09 -14.54 5.78
N LEU A 601 19.82 -14.85 6.86
CA LEU A 601 19.95 -16.19 7.42
C LEU A 601 19.30 -16.31 8.80
N ASP A 602 18.75 -17.49 9.07
CA ASP A 602 18.26 -17.93 10.39
C ASP A 602 19.37 -18.56 11.25
N GLY A 603 20.63 -18.42 10.86
CA GLY A 603 21.81 -18.87 11.59
C GLY A 603 23.02 -17.97 11.30
N ALA A 604 24.03 -18.02 12.17
CA ALA A 604 25.30 -17.33 11.97
C ALA A 604 26.42 -18.36 11.74
N PHE A 605 27.36 -18.06 10.83
CA PHE A 605 28.58 -18.83 10.62
C PHE A 605 29.59 -18.59 11.77
N LEU A 606 29.20 -19.02 12.97
CA LEU A 606 29.88 -18.79 14.24
C LEU A 606 30.19 -20.11 14.95
N LYS A 607 31.38 -20.19 15.55
CA LYS A 607 31.80 -21.26 16.47
C LYS A 607 32.10 -20.68 17.83
N ASP A 608 31.89 -21.47 18.88
CA ASP A 608 32.29 -21.07 20.23
C ASP A 608 33.81 -20.80 20.35
N SER A 609 34.62 -21.51 19.57
CA SER A 609 36.07 -21.31 19.52
C SER A 609 36.51 -20.00 18.86
N ASP A 610 35.62 -19.28 18.17
CA ASP A 610 35.99 -18.05 17.47
C ASP A 610 36.32 -16.89 18.43
N VAL A 611 35.81 -16.91 19.68
CA VAL A 611 36.07 -15.84 20.66
C VAL A 611 36.76 -16.41 21.90
N ARG A 612 37.99 -16.90 21.72
CA ARG A 612 38.85 -17.35 22.81
C ARG A 612 39.59 -16.17 23.45
N VAL A 613 39.54 -16.12 24.78
CA VAL A 613 40.43 -15.28 25.58
C VAL A 613 41.56 -16.19 26.02
N THR A 614 42.77 -16.02 25.50
CA THR A 614 43.94 -16.53 26.21
C THR A 614 44.04 -15.73 27.50
N ALA A 615 43.76 -16.38 28.64
CA ALA A 615 44.21 -15.87 29.92
C ALA A 615 45.74 -15.69 29.81
N GLY A 616 46.23 -14.51 30.16
CA GLY A 616 47.61 -14.12 29.94
C GLY A 616 48.60 -15.18 30.39
N VAL A 617 49.35 -15.73 29.43
CA VAL A 617 50.67 -16.29 29.73
C VAL A 617 51.57 -15.07 29.93
N SER A 618 51.94 -14.80 31.18
CA SER A 618 53.05 -13.90 31.48
C SER A 618 54.26 -14.32 30.64
N GLY A 619 54.87 -13.33 30.00
CA GLY A 619 55.67 -13.48 28.79
C GLY A 619 56.76 -14.55 28.83
N THR A 620 56.86 -15.26 27.71
CA THR A 620 58.13 -15.76 27.18
C THR A 620 58.15 -15.46 25.69
N LEU A 621 58.94 -14.44 25.32
CA LEU A 621 59.35 -14.18 23.95
C LEU A 621 60.23 -15.34 23.49
N HIS A 622 59.72 -16.15 22.57
CA HIS A 622 60.57 -16.89 21.65
C HIS A 622 60.23 -16.50 20.22
N THR A 623 61.09 -15.61 19.70
CA THR A 623 61.21 -15.26 18.30
C THR A 623 61.74 -16.44 17.50
N ASN A 624 61.19 -16.68 16.31
CA ASN A 624 61.98 -17.20 15.19
C ASN A 624 61.47 -16.66 13.85
N ASN A 625 62.34 -15.85 13.24
CA ASN A 625 62.67 -15.70 11.82
C ASN A 625 61.59 -15.37 10.79
N LEU A 626 61.55 -14.08 10.40
CA LEU A 626 61.66 -13.69 9.00
C LEU A 626 62.73 -12.61 8.86
N GLN A 627 63.66 -12.86 7.94
CA GLN A 627 64.80 -12.02 7.60
C GLN A 627 64.32 -10.71 6.95
N LEU A 628 64.86 -9.58 7.41
CA LEU A 628 64.99 -8.38 6.59
C LEU A 628 66.43 -7.87 6.68
N PHE A 629 67.14 -7.97 5.57
CA PHE A 629 68.46 -7.41 5.34
C PHE A 629 68.41 -5.88 5.43
N VAL A 630 69.24 -5.28 6.30
CA VAL A 630 69.80 -3.94 6.08
C VAL A 630 71.29 -3.98 6.44
N LEU A 631 72.11 -3.73 5.43
CA LEU A 631 73.56 -3.54 5.48
C LEU A 631 73.91 -2.22 6.19
N LEU A 632 74.95 -2.22 7.05
CA LEU A 632 76.10 -1.29 6.98
C LEU A 632 77.17 -1.54 8.06
N ALA A 633 78.33 -1.98 7.56
CA ALA A 633 79.73 -1.72 7.94
C ALA A 633 80.29 -2.07 9.36
N PRO A 634 81.49 -2.69 9.43
CA PRO A 634 82.17 -3.07 10.67
C PRO A 634 83.24 -2.04 11.09
N LEU A 635 83.53 -1.98 12.40
CA LEU A 635 84.79 -1.45 12.91
C LEU A 635 85.31 -2.37 14.02
N LEU A 636 86.33 -3.13 13.64
CA LEU A 636 87.31 -3.73 14.55
C LEU A 636 87.95 -2.64 15.41
N SER A 637 88.11 -2.87 16.71
CA SER A 637 89.42 -3.15 17.32
C SER A 637 89.45 -2.86 18.83
N LYS A 638 90.11 -3.79 19.56
CA LYS A 638 90.83 -3.64 20.85
C LYS A 638 89.98 -3.24 22.08
N TRP A 639 90.04 -3.94 23.22
CA TRP A 639 91.24 -4.25 24.00
C TRP A 639 90.99 -5.43 24.96
N LEU A 640 91.97 -6.35 25.00
CA LEU A 640 92.28 -7.22 26.14
C LEU A 640 93.12 -6.43 27.14
N LEU A 641 92.82 -6.55 28.44
CA LEU A 641 93.74 -7.02 29.50
C LEU A 641 93.11 -6.80 30.88
N GLY A 642 93.01 -7.89 31.65
CA GLY A 642 92.49 -7.96 33.02
C GLY A 642 91.82 -9.30 33.26
#